data_AF-A0A8H3CP57-F1
#
_entry.id   AF-A0A8H3CP57-F1
#
_cell.length_a   1.000
_cell.length_b   1.000
_cell.length_c   1.000
_cell.angle_alpha   90.00
_cell.angle_beta   90.00
_cell.angle_gamma   90.00
#
_symmetry.space_group_name_H-M   'P 1'
#
loop_
_entity.id
_entity.type
_entity.pdbx_description
1 polymer ?
#
loop_
_entity_poly.entity_id
_entity_poly.type
_entity_poly.pdbx_seq_one_letter_code
_entity_poly.pdbx_strand_id
1 'polypeptide(L)'
;VFLDEDGAADNRDDLAKTLYSLLFAWVNETINQRLCREDFSSFIALFDLPGTQNLPPSASRSNSLDQFCINFANERLHRWIQQSIFEAHTEEYTAEGLAARWSPSIPYFDNSECVRVMSTKPGGLIHIMDDQARRMPRKTNQTMVEAFGKRWGNHSSFKVGAADRSGLPTFTVNHFNGPVTYSSDNFLERNSDALNPDFVSLLRGSASEVLGGGEPSADGSRNPFIKGLFNGRAIATQAHPRNEDTIVAAQQPQKPMRAPSTRRKGTVSRRNKMPTLGEEGEGGEEPATGAAEDTSPSGIKCIAGEFRSALDTLFETLDDTQQWFVFCINPNDGQLPNQLEGRGVKAQVRSMGLPEIARKSGVVWEANMTAEEFLERYKDTVVKADVSEDEGGMGEVDRIGRVRTMLGLTEGDIVIGREKVFLSHAAFHKLENPLRAQDLEEQKRNKMREMEAEAGFEPRAADPYAPYPSPGMEPQSPYYGGNAYDQSSQHIPLVSHAQSTPLMAPQASFMYDDDKSMRSDERGGDDAMSMSIGSESYAPSRQLFTAADRQPVPDKEALPGEVMNGETTEEIKVTAARKRWVALCWMLTFWIPNFMLSHVGRIKRMDVRQAWREKFAINMIIWFICGCAVFVIAVLGVLICPTEHVFSSNELASHSTTNDPNNVYASVRGEVFDLTQLSIAHGIRVSVVPSKSILSYGGTDATKLFPVQVSALCNGITGSVSPWVVLDTTNQTSNVDAQYHDFRAFTNDPRADWYYESMVRMRYMYRKGFIGYQPKEIKNMAQNRRAVVIIDGLVYEMTNFAPGRRAPEGQQAPANVDVNFMHQSIISLFNQNSGSDVSKLINQIGLDADVLARQRTCLRNLFLIGKVDHRNSPQCLFATNILLALSIVMVSIIGFKFIAALHFGSPRAPEDHDRFVICQVPCYTEGEDSLRRTIDSLAKLRYDDKRKLLFVICDGMIVGSGNDRPTPRIALDLLGADPNLDPEPLSFLSLGEGAKQHNMGKVWSGLYECEGHVVPYIVVAKVGKPTERSRPGNRGKRDSQMILMHFLNKVHFNSPMNPLELELFHQIKNVIGVNPTFYEYVLMVDADTTVEPLSLNRLVSA
;
A
#
# COMPACT_ATOMS: atom_id res chain seq x y z
N VAL A 1 -12.04 29.00 -19.93
CA VAL A 1 -13.44 28.88 -20.39
C VAL A 1 -14.28 28.79 -19.13
N PHE A 2 -15.28 29.66 -18.96
CA PHE A 2 -16.21 29.50 -17.84
C PHE A 2 -17.28 28.50 -18.29
N LEU A 3 -17.50 27.46 -17.49
CA LEU A 3 -18.56 26.49 -17.71
C LEU A 3 -19.86 27.07 -17.16
N ASP A 4 -20.96 26.81 -17.84
CA ASP A 4 -22.31 26.96 -17.29
C ASP A 4 -22.62 25.82 -16.30
N GLU A 5 -23.78 25.87 -15.65
CA GLU A 5 -24.17 24.88 -14.64
C GLU A 5 -24.17 23.46 -15.21
N ASP A 6 -24.74 23.27 -16.40
CA ASP A 6 -24.79 21.98 -17.10
C ASP A 6 -23.38 21.51 -17.50
N GLY A 7 -22.56 22.39 -18.09
CA GLY A 7 -21.18 22.05 -18.46
C GLY A 7 -20.27 21.75 -17.26
N ALA A 8 -20.55 22.33 -16.09
CA ALA A 8 -19.87 21.99 -14.84
C ALA A 8 -20.32 20.63 -14.28
N ALA A 9 -21.61 20.31 -14.36
CA ALA A 9 -22.14 19.02 -13.97
C ALA A 9 -21.59 17.88 -14.85
N ASP A 10 -21.55 18.09 -16.17
CA ASP A 10 -20.97 17.14 -17.13
C ASP A 10 -19.48 16.89 -16.84
N ASN A 11 -18.69 17.94 -16.61
CA ASN A 11 -17.27 17.79 -16.25
C ASN A 11 -17.07 17.06 -14.91
N ARG A 12 -17.93 17.30 -13.91
CA ARG A 12 -17.89 16.56 -12.63
C ARG A 12 -18.11 15.07 -12.87
N ASP A 13 -19.13 14.72 -13.65
CA ASP A 13 -19.51 13.33 -13.90
C ASP A 13 -18.46 12.61 -14.75
N ASP A 14 -17.87 13.29 -15.72
CA ASP A 14 -16.78 12.75 -16.54
C ASP A 14 -15.50 12.54 -15.74
N LEU A 15 -15.17 13.44 -14.80
CA LEU A 15 -14.06 13.21 -13.87
C LEU A 15 -14.30 11.97 -13.01
N ALA A 16 -15.51 11.79 -12.48
CA ALA A 16 -15.87 10.64 -11.65
C ALA A 16 -15.77 9.32 -12.44
N LYS A 17 -16.31 9.27 -13.67
CA LYS A 17 -16.19 8.11 -14.57
C LYS A 17 -14.73 7.79 -14.86
N THR A 18 -13.92 8.80 -15.17
CA THR A 18 -12.48 8.65 -15.47
C THR A 18 -11.72 8.07 -14.28
N LEU A 19 -11.92 8.63 -13.08
CA LEU A 19 -11.28 8.14 -11.86
C LEU A 19 -11.66 6.70 -11.55
N TYR A 20 -12.94 6.35 -11.69
CA TYR A 20 -13.42 4.99 -11.47
C TYR A 20 -12.82 4.01 -12.48
N SER A 21 -12.80 4.37 -13.76
CA SER A 21 -12.24 3.55 -14.84
C SER A 21 -10.74 3.29 -14.64
N LEU A 22 -9.96 4.32 -14.30
CA LEU A 22 -8.54 4.19 -14.01
C LEU A 22 -8.27 3.36 -12.75
N LEU A 23 -9.08 3.55 -11.70
CA LEU A 23 -8.99 2.75 -10.48
C LEU A 23 -9.28 1.28 -10.76
N PHE A 24 -10.34 0.97 -11.51
CA PHE A 24 -10.71 -0.39 -11.88
C PHE A 24 -9.61 -1.07 -12.69
N ALA A 25 -9.04 -0.37 -13.68
CA ALA A 25 -7.89 -0.86 -14.45
C ALA A 25 -6.67 -1.14 -13.55
N TRP A 26 -6.37 -0.24 -12.61
CA TRP A 26 -5.27 -0.41 -11.66
C TRP A 26 -5.49 -1.60 -10.71
N VAL A 27 -6.72 -1.82 -10.23
CA VAL A 27 -7.06 -2.97 -9.38
C VAL A 27 -6.86 -4.28 -10.16
N ASN A 28 -7.36 -4.36 -11.39
CA ASN A 28 -7.19 -5.56 -12.23
C ASN A 28 -5.71 -5.84 -12.50
N GLU A 29 -4.92 -4.82 -12.83
CA GLU A 29 -3.48 -4.98 -13.06
C GLU A 29 -2.74 -5.42 -11.78
N THR A 30 -3.11 -4.86 -10.62
CA THR A 30 -2.54 -5.24 -9.33
C THR A 30 -2.87 -6.69 -8.97
N ILE A 31 -4.10 -7.14 -9.23
CA ILE A 31 -4.51 -8.54 -9.05
C ILE A 31 -3.70 -9.44 -10.00
N ASN A 32 -3.59 -9.08 -11.27
CA ASN A 32 -2.86 -9.84 -12.28
C ASN A 32 -1.37 -9.98 -11.95
N GLN A 33 -0.71 -8.93 -11.44
CA GLN A 33 0.69 -8.98 -10.99
C GLN A 33 0.92 -9.96 -9.83
N ARG A 34 -0.11 -10.25 -9.04
CA ARG A 34 -0.03 -11.17 -7.90
C ARG A 34 -0.43 -12.60 -8.24
N LEU A 35 -1.39 -12.77 -9.15
CA LEU A 35 -1.98 -14.08 -9.46
C LEU A 35 -1.38 -14.73 -10.70
N CYS A 36 -1.04 -13.96 -11.74
CA CYS A 36 -0.59 -14.53 -13.00
C CYS A 36 0.85 -15.06 -12.91
N ARG A 37 1.07 -16.27 -13.43
CA ARG A 37 2.39 -16.88 -13.63
C ARG A 37 2.66 -16.99 -15.13
N GLU A 38 3.91 -16.79 -15.53
CA GLU A 38 4.29 -16.87 -16.96
C GLU A 38 4.49 -18.31 -17.44
N ASP A 39 4.78 -19.23 -16.53
CA ASP A 39 5.03 -20.64 -16.83
C ASP A 39 3.81 -21.52 -16.46
N PHE A 40 3.01 -21.92 -17.45
CA PHE A 40 1.95 -22.92 -17.31
C PHE A 40 1.91 -23.87 -18.51
N SER A 41 1.64 -25.15 -18.28
CA SER A 41 1.49 -26.18 -19.33
C SER A 41 0.08 -26.23 -19.92
N SER A 42 -0.91 -25.97 -19.07
CA SER A 42 -2.35 -26.00 -19.38
C SER A 42 -3.07 -24.95 -18.52
N PHE A 43 -4.16 -24.39 -19.03
CA PHE A 43 -5.01 -23.45 -18.30
C PHE A 43 -6.48 -23.78 -18.53
N ILE A 44 -7.33 -23.38 -17.59
CA ILE A 44 -8.78 -23.40 -17.74
C ILE A 44 -9.22 -21.94 -17.79
N ALA A 45 -9.86 -21.55 -18.89
CA ALA A 45 -10.43 -20.22 -19.03
C ALA A 45 -11.93 -20.24 -18.74
N LEU A 46 -12.37 -19.26 -17.96
CA LEU A 46 -13.77 -18.95 -17.72
C LEU A 46 -14.09 -17.65 -18.45
N PHE A 47 -14.96 -17.72 -19.44
CA PHE A 47 -15.41 -16.55 -20.19
C PHE A 47 -16.83 -16.19 -19.79
N ASP A 48 -17.00 -15.02 -19.19
CA ASP A 48 -18.28 -14.51 -18.69
C ASP A 48 -18.53 -13.12 -19.28
N LEU A 49 -19.64 -12.98 -20.01
CA LEU A 49 -20.08 -11.71 -20.60
C LEU A 49 -21.47 -11.36 -20.05
N PRO A 50 -21.75 -10.05 -19.88
CA PRO A 50 -23.12 -9.59 -19.66
C PRO A 50 -24.03 -10.12 -20.78
N GLY A 51 -25.19 -10.67 -20.41
CA GLY A 51 -26.18 -11.16 -21.37
C GLY A 51 -26.76 -10.03 -22.24
N THR A 52 -27.51 -10.41 -23.28
CA THR A 52 -28.15 -9.46 -24.20
C THR A 52 -29.03 -8.46 -23.45
N GLN A 53 -28.96 -7.19 -23.83
CA GLN A 53 -29.70 -6.11 -23.18
C GLN A 53 -30.69 -5.46 -24.15
N ASN A 54 -31.94 -5.31 -23.69
CA ASN A 54 -32.95 -4.49 -24.37
C ASN A 54 -33.80 -3.80 -23.31
N LEU A 55 -33.59 -2.49 -23.13
CA LEU A 55 -34.35 -1.72 -22.16
C LEU A 55 -35.82 -1.63 -22.58
N PRO A 56 -36.78 -1.80 -21.65
CA PRO A 56 -38.19 -1.72 -21.98
C PRO A 56 -38.54 -0.29 -22.46
N PRO A 57 -39.55 -0.13 -23.34
CA PRO A 57 -39.96 1.20 -23.82
C PRO A 57 -40.44 2.15 -22.71
N SER A 58 -40.77 1.63 -21.53
CA SER A 58 -41.15 2.38 -20.34
C SER A 58 -39.96 2.84 -19.50
N ALA A 59 -38.74 2.41 -19.82
CA ALA A 59 -37.53 2.86 -19.13
C ALA A 59 -37.27 4.34 -19.44
N SER A 60 -36.74 5.06 -18.47
CA SER A 60 -36.39 6.47 -18.59
C SER A 60 -35.12 6.72 -19.43
N ARG A 61 -34.32 5.68 -19.72
CA ARG A 61 -33.20 5.72 -20.70
C ARG A 61 -33.51 4.85 -21.92
N SER A 62 -33.08 5.31 -23.10
CA SER A 62 -33.07 4.54 -24.34
C SER A 62 -31.80 3.70 -24.47
N ASN A 63 -31.80 2.68 -25.35
CA ASN A 63 -30.62 1.86 -25.59
C ASN A 63 -29.52 2.71 -26.27
N SER A 64 -28.34 2.74 -25.65
CA SER A 64 -27.20 3.59 -26.05
C SER A 64 -26.06 2.77 -26.65
N LEU A 65 -24.89 3.40 -26.87
CA LEU A 65 -23.67 2.73 -27.34
C LEU A 65 -23.26 1.53 -26.46
N ASP A 66 -23.50 1.61 -25.15
CA ASP A 66 -23.13 0.55 -24.20
C ASP A 66 -23.91 -0.73 -24.48
N GLN A 67 -25.24 -0.61 -24.60
CA GLN A 67 -26.12 -1.71 -25.00
C GLN A 67 -25.75 -2.24 -26.39
N PHE A 68 -25.35 -1.37 -27.32
CA PHE A 68 -24.90 -1.78 -28.65
C PHE A 68 -23.65 -2.65 -28.57
N CYS A 69 -22.64 -2.26 -27.77
CA CYS A 69 -21.41 -3.02 -27.58
C CYS A 69 -21.68 -4.38 -26.89
N ILE A 70 -22.52 -4.41 -25.86
CA ILE A 70 -22.90 -5.66 -25.17
C ILE A 70 -23.61 -6.61 -26.13
N ASN A 71 -24.60 -6.12 -26.87
CA ASN A 71 -25.33 -6.96 -27.84
C ASN A 71 -24.41 -7.41 -28.98
N PHE A 72 -23.48 -6.57 -29.45
CA PHE A 72 -22.46 -6.96 -30.41
C PHE A 72 -21.56 -8.11 -29.90
N ALA A 73 -21.12 -8.04 -28.64
CA ALA A 73 -20.33 -9.10 -28.02
C ALA A 73 -21.11 -10.41 -27.92
N ASN A 74 -22.38 -10.35 -27.51
CA ASN A 74 -23.26 -11.51 -27.47
C ASN A 74 -23.52 -12.09 -28.86
N GLU A 75 -23.72 -11.25 -29.88
CA GLU A 75 -23.93 -11.69 -31.27
C GLU A 75 -22.69 -12.42 -31.81
N ARG A 76 -21.48 -11.92 -31.49
CA ARG A 76 -20.22 -12.59 -31.81
C ARG A 76 -20.02 -13.89 -31.06
N LEU A 77 -20.28 -13.90 -29.75
CA LEU A 77 -20.21 -15.10 -28.93
C LEU A 77 -21.17 -16.16 -29.45
N HIS A 78 -22.41 -15.79 -29.76
CA HIS A 78 -23.40 -16.69 -30.33
C HIS A 78 -22.91 -17.29 -31.65
N ARG A 79 -22.38 -16.47 -32.57
CA ARG A 79 -21.80 -16.95 -33.83
C ARG A 79 -20.68 -17.95 -33.58
N TRP A 80 -19.76 -17.62 -32.68
CA TRP A 80 -18.63 -18.48 -32.35
C TRP A 80 -19.07 -19.82 -31.74
N ILE A 81 -20.07 -19.81 -30.84
CA ILE A 81 -20.69 -21.03 -30.30
C ILE A 81 -21.29 -21.88 -31.42
N GLN A 82 -22.10 -21.27 -32.30
CA GLN A 82 -22.74 -21.99 -33.40
C GLN A 82 -21.70 -22.60 -34.35
N GLN A 83 -20.70 -21.82 -34.76
CA GLN A 83 -19.62 -22.29 -35.62
C GLN A 83 -18.86 -23.45 -34.97
N SER A 84 -18.54 -23.34 -33.69
CA SER A 84 -17.79 -24.37 -32.98
C SER A 84 -18.58 -25.68 -32.80
N ILE A 85 -19.88 -25.60 -32.54
CA ILE A 85 -20.74 -26.78 -32.35
C ILE A 85 -21.09 -27.44 -33.70
N PHE A 86 -21.46 -26.66 -34.71
CA PHE A 86 -22.03 -27.17 -35.96
C PHE A 86 -20.99 -27.36 -37.06
N GLU A 87 -19.96 -26.50 -37.15
CA GLU A 87 -19.01 -26.48 -38.26
C GLU A 87 -17.69 -27.18 -37.93
N ALA A 88 -17.14 -27.01 -36.72
CA ALA A 88 -15.78 -27.46 -36.38
C ALA A 88 -15.49 -28.95 -36.68
N HIS A 89 -16.43 -29.84 -36.35
CA HIS A 89 -16.25 -31.28 -36.57
C HIS A 89 -16.61 -31.73 -37.99
N THR A 90 -17.35 -30.90 -38.75
CA THR A 90 -17.91 -31.31 -40.05
C THR A 90 -16.80 -31.50 -41.09
N GLU A 91 -15.75 -30.70 -41.05
CA GLU A 91 -14.58 -30.85 -41.92
C GLU A 91 -13.81 -32.15 -41.62
N GLU A 92 -13.57 -32.45 -40.34
CA GLU A 92 -12.91 -33.68 -39.90
C GLU A 92 -13.70 -34.92 -40.32
N TYR A 93 -15.01 -34.94 -40.07
CA TYR A 93 -15.87 -36.05 -40.46
C TYR A 93 -15.94 -36.25 -41.98
N THR A 94 -15.78 -35.17 -42.75
CA THR A 94 -15.72 -35.26 -44.22
C THR A 94 -14.38 -35.83 -44.67
N ALA A 95 -13.27 -35.39 -44.07
CA ALA A 95 -11.93 -35.90 -44.36
C ALA A 95 -11.80 -37.41 -44.04
N GLU A 96 -12.42 -37.85 -42.95
CA GLU A 96 -12.45 -39.23 -42.48
C GLU A 96 -13.51 -40.11 -43.18
N GLY A 97 -14.32 -39.53 -44.07
CA GLY A 97 -15.34 -40.25 -44.84
C GLY A 97 -16.60 -40.66 -44.06
N LEU A 98 -16.85 -40.04 -42.90
CA LEU A 98 -17.95 -40.35 -41.99
C LEU A 98 -19.21 -39.50 -42.23
N ALA A 99 -19.06 -38.33 -42.85
CA ALA A 99 -20.11 -37.32 -43.00
C ALA A 99 -21.41 -37.86 -43.65
N ALA A 100 -21.31 -38.69 -44.69
CA ALA A 100 -22.48 -39.14 -45.46
C ALA A 100 -23.37 -40.17 -44.73
N ARG A 101 -22.79 -40.98 -43.83
CA ARG A 101 -23.49 -42.10 -43.16
C ARG A 101 -23.87 -41.78 -41.71
N TRP A 102 -23.07 -40.95 -41.02
CA TRP A 102 -23.14 -40.83 -39.57
C TRP A 102 -23.28 -39.40 -39.04
N SER A 103 -22.99 -38.36 -39.83
CA SER A 103 -23.14 -36.96 -39.42
C SER A 103 -24.05 -36.18 -40.38
N PRO A 104 -25.39 -36.32 -40.26
CA PRO A 104 -26.32 -35.54 -41.07
C PRO A 104 -26.16 -34.03 -40.79
N SER A 105 -26.28 -33.21 -41.84
CA SER A 105 -26.30 -31.76 -41.68
C SER A 105 -27.60 -31.35 -40.98
N ILE A 106 -27.46 -30.70 -39.81
CA ILE A 106 -28.58 -30.19 -39.03
C ILE A 106 -28.70 -28.70 -39.33
N PRO A 107 -29.83 -28.23 -39.90
CA PRO A 107 -30.02 -26.81 -40.12
C PRO A 107 -30.11 -26.09 -38.79
N TYR A 108 -29.34 -25.01 -38.65
CA TYR A 108 -29.35 -24.10 -37.50
C TYR A 108 -29.57 -22.67 -37.97
N PHE A 109 -29.85 -21.78 -37.02
CA PHE A 109 -29.96 -20.35 -37.29
C PHE A 109 -28.56 -19.73 -37.39
N ASP A 110 -28.17 -19.31 -38.59
CA ASP A 110 -26.91 -18.62 -38.81
C ASP A 110 -27.09 -17.10 -38.70
N ASN A 111 -26.34 -16.51 -37.79
CA ASN A 111 -26.33 -15.07 -37.53
C ASN A 111 -25.12 -14.34 -38.17
N SER A 112 -24.38 -15.02 -39.05
CA SER A 112 -23.21 -14.49 -39.76
C SER A 112 -23.45 -13.15 -40.45
N GLU A 113 -24.61 -12.98 -41.10
CA GLU A 113 -25.01 -11.76 -41.80
C GLU A 113 -25.27 -10.59 -40.84
N CYS A 114 -25.81 -10.84 -39.64
CA CYS A 114 -25.98 -9.81 -38.62
C CYS A 114 -24.61 -9.31 -38.12
N VAL A 115 -23.70 -10.24 -37.81
CA VAL A 115 -22.32 -9.93 -37.45
C VAL A 115 -21.61 -9.17 -38.58
N ARG A 116 -21.88 -9.52 -39.85
CA ARG A 116 -21.33 -8.83 -41.03
C ARG A 116 -21.77 -7.38 -41.08
N VAL A 117 -23.06 -7.10 -40.89
CA VAL A 117 -23.59 -5.71 -40.85
C VAL A 117 -22.87 -4.89 -39.77
N MET A 118 -22.64 -5.46 -38.60
CA MET A 118 -22.03 -4.74 -37.48
C MET A 118 -20.51 -4.53 -37.65
N SER A 119 -19.78 -5.54 -38.11
CA SER A 119 -18.30 -5.61 -37.99
C SER A 119 -17.50 -5.45 -39.29
N THR A 120 -18.11 -5.51 -40.48
CA THR A 120 -17.36 -5.50 -41.76
C THR A 120 -16.48 -4.25 -41.95
N LYS A 121 -15.29 -4.42 -42.52
CA LYS A 121 -14.40 -3.33 -42.97
C LYS A 121 -14.17 -3.41 -44.49
N PRO A 122 -14.34 -2.33 -45.27
CA PRO A 122 -14.98 -1.07 -44.91
C PRO A 122 -16.52 -1.14 -44.98
N GLY A 123 -17.21 -0.47 -44.04
CA GLY A 123 -18.63 -0.14 -44.17
C GLY A 123 -19.63 -0.89 -43.28
N GLY A 124 -19.18 -1.70 -42.32
CA GLY A 124 -20.02 -2.13 -41.19
C GLY A 124 -20.37 -0.96 -40.26
N LEU A 125 -21.37 -1.15 -39.40
CA LEU A 125 -21.85 -0.10 -38.49
C LEU A 125 -20.72 0.47 -37.61
N ILE A 126 -19.87 -0.40 -37.03
CA ILE A 126 -18.72 0.01 -36.21
C ILE A 126 -17.72 0.85 -37.02
N HIS A 127 -17.42 0.42 -38.24
CA HIS A 127 -16.51 1.17 -39.12
C HIS A 127 -17.06 2.55 -39.48
N ILE A 128 -18.37 2.66 -39.74
CA ILE A 128 -19.02 3.93 -40.08
C ILE A 128 -19.05 4.87 -38.86
N MET A 129 -19.44 4.40 -37.67
CA MET A 129 -19.45 5.24 -36.46
C MET A 129 -18.05 5.74 -36.09
N ASP A 130 -17.02 4.89 -36.22
CA ASP A 130 -15.63 5.27 -35.98
C ASP A 130 -15.14 6.35 -36.96
N ASP A 131 -15.49 6.22 -38.25
CA ASP A 131 -15.16 7.24 -39.26
C ASP A 131 -15.87 8.57 -39.00
N GLN A 132 -17.13 8.54 -38.56
CA GLN A 132 -17.85 9.76 -38.20
C GLN A 132 -17.34 10.40 -36.91
N ALA A 133 -17.02 9.60 -35.87
CA ALA A 133 -16.52 10.09 -34.59
C ALA A 133 -15.18 10.81 -34.74
N ARG A 134 -14.25 10.26 -35.55
CA ARG A 134 -12.96 10.91 -35.88
C ARG A 134 -13.09 12.23 -36.64
N ARG A 135 -14.27 12.53 -37.19
CA ARG A 135 -14.54 13.73 -38.01
C ARG A 135 -15.46 14.72 -37.29
N MET A 136 -15.71 14.56 -35.99
CA MET A 136 -16.38 15.58 -35.19
C MET A 136 -15.57 16.87 -35.13
N PRO A 137 -16.21 18.06 -35.10
CA PRO A 137 -17.66 18.31 -35.07
C PRO A 137 -18.32 18.35 -36.47
N ARG A 138 -17.56 18.13 -37.56
CA ARG A 138 -18.10 18.21 -38.95
C ARG A 138 -19.16 17.14 -39.23
N LYS A 139 -19.13 16.02 -38.51
CA LYS A 139 -20.10 14.93 -38.57
C LYS A 139 -20.91 14.88 -37.28
N THR A 140 -22.20 14.60 -37.40
CA THR A 140 -23.15 14.55 -36.29
C THR A 140 -23.83 13.19 -36.20
N ASN A 141 -24.45 12.90 -35.05
CA ASN A 141 -25.21 11.68 -34.81
C ASN A 141 -26.29 11.42 -35.89
N GLN A 142 -26.91 12.48 -36.44
CA GLN A 142 -27.86 12.35 -37.55
C GLN A 142 -27.20 11.86 -38.85
N THR A 143 -26.06 12.45 -39.22
CA THR A 143 -25.33 12.04 -40.43
C THR A 143 -24.79 10.61 -40.35
N MET A 144 -24.55 10.11 -39.13
CA MET A 144 -24.20 8.72 -38.87
C MET A 144 -25.37 7.77 -39.19
N VAL A 145 -26.58 8.05 -38.69
CA VAL A 145 -27.76 7.20 -38.97
C VAL A 145 -28.12 7.22 -40.46
N GLU A 146 -28.00 8.37 -41.13
CA GLU A 146 -28.16 8.47 -42.58
C GLU A 146 -27.15 7.60 -43.34
N ALA A 147 -25.89 7.58 -42.90
CA ALA A 147 -24.86 6.73 -43.47
C ALA A 147 -25.13 5.24 -43.24
N PHE A 148 -25.67 4.86 -42.07
CA PHE A 148 -26.13 3.49 -41.82
C PHE A 148 -27.27 3.10 -42.76
N GLY A 149 -28.30 3.95 -42.88
CA GLY A 149 -29.43 3.72 -43.77
C GLY A 149 -29.02 3.59 -45.23
N LYS A 150 -28.10 4.44 -45.70
CA LYS A 150 -27.59 4.40 -47.08
C LYS A 150 -26.85 3.09 -47.40
N ARG A 151 -26.19 2.46 -46.42
CA ARG A 151 -25.42 1.22 -46.63
C ARG A 151 -26.22 -0.05 -46.37
N TRP A 152 -27.04 -0.07 -45.32
CA TRP A 152 -27.68 -1.28 -44.82
C TRP A 152 -29.21 -1.22 -44.77
N GLY A 153 -29.85 -0.14 -45.23
CA GLY A 153 -31.30 0.05 -45.13
C GLY A 153 -32.16 -1.02 -45.81
N ASN A 154 -31.62 -1.77 -46.77
CA ASN A 154 -32.30 -2.88 -47.45
C ASN A 154 -32.02 -4.26 -46.81
N HIS A 155 -31.16 -4.35 -45.78
CA HIS A 155 -30.75 -5.60 -45.18
C HIS A 155 -31.77 -6.08 -44.13
N SER A 156 -32.06 -7.39 -44.07
CA SER A 156 -33.05 -7.95 -43.14
C SER A 156 -32.70 -7.70 -41.67
N SER A 157 -31.41 -7.64 -41.34
CA SER A 157 -30.91 -7.41 -39.97
C SER A 157 -30.87 -5.94 -39.53
N PHE A 158 -31.16 -4.97 -40.40
CA PHE A 158 -31.02 -3.54 -40.08
C PHE A 158 -32.21 -2.71 -40.59
N LYS A 159 -32.76 -1.84 -39.73
CA LYS A 159 -33.84 -0.92 -40.09
C LYS A 159 -33.58 0.45 -39.49
N VAL A 160 -33.86 1.51 -40.24
CA VAL A 160 -33.88 2.88 -39.69
C VAL A 160 -35.26 3.15 -39.10
N GLY A 161 -35.30 3.60 -37.84
CA GLY A 161 -36.52 3.89 -37.11
C GLY A 161 -36.98 5.33 -37.26
N ALA A 162 -38.21 5.62 -36.81
CA ALA A 162 -38.70 6.99 -36.69
C ALA A 162 -37.93 7.76 -35.62
N ALA A 163 -38.00 9.10 -35.66
CA ALA A 163 -37.42 9.92 -34.60
C ALA A 163 -38.07 9.58 -33.24
N ASP A 164 -37.25 9.51 -32.19
CA ASP A 164 -37.72 9.28 -30.82
C ASP A 164 -38.51 10.51 -30.29
N ARG A 165 -39.08 10.43 -29.09
CA ARG A 165 -39.78 11.54 -28.41
C ARG A 165 -38.94 12.82 -28.29
N SER A 166 -37.61 12.70 -28.32
CA SER A 166 -36.64 13.80 -28.31
C SER A 166 -36.30 14.36 -29.71
N GLY A 167 -36.88 13.81 -30.78
CA GLY A 167 -36.62 14.24 -32.16
C GLY A 167 -35.34 13.67 -32.79
N LEU A 168 -34.60 12.82 -32.08
CA LEU A 168 -33.36 12.18 -32.56
C LEU A 168 -33.66 10.92 -33.40
N PRO A 169 -32.90 10.65 -34.47
CA PRO A 169 -33.10 9.47 -35.30
C PRO A 169 -32.74 8.18 -34.55
N THR A 170 -33.51 7.11 -34.78
CA THR A 170 -33.26 5.80 -34.18
C THR A 170 -32.90 4.77 -35.24
N PHE A 171 -32.24 3.69 -34.85
CA PHE A 171 -31.99 2.55 -35.71
C PHE A 171 -32.19 1.25 -34.96
N THR A 172 -32.67 0.22 -35.63
CA THR A 172 -32.97 -1.10 -35.07
C THR A 172 -32.07 -2.14 -35.70
N VAL A 173 -31.44 -2.96 -34.86
CA VAL A 173 -30.69 -4.15 -35.28
C VAL A 173 -31.49 -5.38 -34.85
N ASN A 174 -31.68 -6.33 -35.77
CA ASN A 174 -32.35 -7.59 -35.48
C ASN A 174 -31.29 -8.62 -35.05
N HIS A 175 -31.02 -8.67 -33.75
CA HIS A 175 -30.10 -9.62 -33.12
C HIS A 175 -30.71 -11.03 -33.04
N PHE A 176 -29.90 -12.04 -32.71
CA PHE A 176 -30.40 -13.41 -32.50
C PHE A 176 -31.47 -13.49 -31.39
N ASN A 177 -31.37 -12.63 -30.37
CA ASN A 177 -32.33 -12.55 -29.26
C ASN A 177 -33.51 -11.60 -29.52
N GLY A 178 -33.64 -11.07 -30.75
CA GLY A 178 -34.75 -10.22 -31.17
C GLY A 178 -34.33 -8.79 -31.57
N PRO A 179 -35.30 -7.99 -32.06
CA PRO A 179 -35.05 -6.62 -32.50
C PRO A 179 -34.76 -5.69 -31.32
N VAL A 180 -33.65 -4.95 -31.40
CA VAL A 180 -33.28 -3.91 -30.42
C VAL A 180 -33.14 -2.57 -31.13
N THR A 181 -33.86 -1.57 -30.62
CA THR A 181 -33.84 -0.20 -31.15
C THR A 181 -32.91 0.66 -30.31
N TYR A 182 -31.96 1.33 -30.97
CA TYR A 182 -30.98 2.23 -30.38
C TYR A 182 -31.31 3.68 -30.71
N SER A 183 -31.12 4.56 -29.71
CA SER A 183 -31.14 6.00 -29.93
C SER A 183 -29.78 6.45 -30.44
N SER A 184 -29.75 7.40 -31.39
CA SER A 184 -28.50 8.03 -31.83
C SER A 184 -27.96 9.07 -30.84
N ASP A 185 -28.61 9.26 -29.70
CA ASP A 185 -28.24 10.28 -28.72
C ASP A 185 -26.83 10.06 -28.15
N ASN A 186 -25.98 11.10 -28.23
CA ASN A 186 -24.58 11.13 -27.82
C ASN A 186 -23.73 9.90 -28.26
N PHE A 187 -24.05 9.28 -29.40
CA PHE A 187 -23.44 8.03 -29.82
C PHE A 187 -21.99 8.22 -30.29
N LEU A 188 -21.71 9.29 -31.05
CA LEU A 188 -20.36 9.61 -31.54
C LEU A 188 -19.45 10.11 -30.42
N GLU A 189 -19.99 10.94 -29.53
CA GLU A 189 -19.33 11.50 -28.35
C GLU A 189 -18.86 10.38 -27.43
N ARG A 190 -19.76 9.45 -27.07
CA ARG A 190 -19.41 8.25 -26.30
C ARG A 190 -18.40 7.37 -27.03
N ASN A 191 -18.49 7.23 -28.35
CA ASN A 191 -17.55 6.38 -29.09
C ASN A 191 -16.13 6.97 -29.17
N SER A 192 -15.98 8.30 -29.09
CA SER A 192 -14.67 8.97 -29.10
C SER A 192 -13.92 8.88 -27.76
N ASP A 193 -14.63 8.72 -26.64
CA ASP A 193 -14.07 8.61 -25.28
C ASP A 193 -12.98 9.64 -24.95
N ALA A 194 -13.18 10.88 -25.40
CA ALA A 194 -12.19 11.93 -25.24
C ALA A 194 -12.18 12.40 -23.78
N LEU A 195 -11.05 12.20 -23.08
CA LEU A 195 -10.87 12.71 -21.73
C LEU A 195 -10.53 14.20 -21.78
N ASN A 196 -11.07 14.96 -20.83
CA ASN A 196 -10.69 16.34 -20.66
C ASN A 196 -9.18 16.42 -20.31
N PRO A 197 -8.33 17.06 -21.14
CA PRO A 197 -6.89 17.15 -20.90
C PRO A 197 -6.56 17.90 -19.60
N ASP A 198 -7.47 18.77 -19.12
CA ASP A 198 -7.31 19.50 -17.86
C ASP A 198 -7.29 18.55 -16.65
N PHE A 199 -7.98 17.41 -16.71
CA PHE A 199 -7.92 16.42 -15.62
C PHE A 199 -6.55 15.77 -15.52
N VAL A 200 -5.90 15.52 -16.65
CA VAL A 200 -4.55 14.93 -16.69
C VAL A 200 -3.53 15.93 -16.17
N SER A 201 -3.58 17.18 -16.63
CA SER A 201 -2.66 18.22 -16.17
C SER A 201 -2.81 18.51 -14.66
N LEU A 202 -4.05 18.57 -14.17
CA LEU A 202 -4.37 18.82 -12.76
C LEU A 202 -3.89 17.68 -11.83
N LEU A 203 -4.15 16.42 -12.19
CA LEU A 203 -3.91 15.28 -11.29
C LEU A 203 -2.51 14.68 -11.43
N ARG A 204 -1.93 14.71 -12.63
CA ARG A 204 -0.57 14.20 -12.90
C ARG A 204 0.52 15.24 -12.62
N GLY A 205 0.29 16.52 -12.93
CA GLY A 205 1.34 17.54 -12.98
C GLY A 205 2.15 17.52 -14.29
N SER A 206 2.99 18.54 -14.51
CA SER A 206 3.81 18.66 -15.71
C SER A 206 4.96 17.63 -15.75
N ALA A 207 5.34 17.16 -16.94
CA ALA A 207 6.26 16.02 -17.12
C ALA A 207 7.75 16.33 -16.86
N SER A 208 8.11 17.56 -16.49
CA SER A 208 9.50 18.05 -16.50
C SER A 208 10.37 17.59 -15.32
N GLU A 209 9.81 16.96 -14.28
CA GLU A 209 10.55 16.61 -13.05
C GLU A 209 11.37 15.31 -13.10
N VAL A 210 11.32 14.51 -14.18
CA VAL A 210 11.99 13.19 -14.17
C VAL A 210 13.54 13.29 -14.31
N LEU A 211 14.12 14.46 -14.62
CA LEU A 211 15.55 14.58 -14.95
C LEU A 211 16.37 15.68 -14.25
N GLY A 212 15.90 16.30 -13.16
CA GLY A 212 16.72 17.34 -12.49
C GLY A 212 16.39 17.58 -11.03
N GLY A 213 17.40 17.43 -10.16
CA GLY A 213 17.31 17.64 -8.70
C GLY A 213 17.14 19.11 -8.27
N GLY A 214 16.02 19.72 -8.65
CA GLY A 214 15.50 20.98 -8.09
C GLY A 214 14.36 20.75 -7.10
N GLU A 215 14.06 21.73 -6.25
CA GLU A 215 12.99 21.67 -5.24
C GLU A 215 11.62 21.28 -5.83
N PRO A 216 10.83 20.44 -5.13
CA PRO A 216 9.56 19.94 -5.65
C PRO A 216 8.56 21.08 -5.79
N SER A 217 8.27 21.45 -7.03
CA SER A 217 7.19 22.38 -7.34
C SER A 217 5.88 21.62 -7.24
N ALA A 218 4.89 22.19 -6.55
CA ALA A 218 3.63 21.55 -6.19
C ALA A 218 2.66 21.37 -7.38
N ASP A 219 3.12 20.85 -8.52
CA ASP A 219 2.28 20.63 -9.69
C ASP A 219 1.79 19.18 -9.73
N GLY A 220 0.50 19.00 -9.40
CA GLY A 220 -0.21 17.72 -9.45
C GLY A 220 -0.85 17.31 -8.11
N SER A 221 -1.49 16.13 -8.09
CA SER A 221 -2.08 15.60 -6.86
C SER A 221 -1.01 15.30 -5.81
N ARG A 222 -1.24 15.74 -4.56
CA ARG A 222 -0.38 15.43 -3.40
C ARG A 222 -0.37 13.95 -3.04
N ASN A 223 -1.36 13.19 -3.51
CA ASN A 223 -1.45 11.75 -3.27
C ASN A 223 -0.68 10.98 -4.37
N PRO A 224 0.41 10.27 -4.04
CA PRO A 224 1.19 9.51 -5.01
C PRO A 224 0.39 8.44 -5.74
N PHE A 225 -0.65 7.89 -5.10
CA PHE A 225 -1.54 6.91 -5.71
C PHE A 225 -2.34 7.54 -6.85
N ILE A 226 -2.96 8.70 -6.61
CA ILE A 226 -3.75 9.42 -7.62
C ILE A 226 -2.84 9.89 -8.76
N LYS A 227 -1.64 10.40 -8.46
CA LYS A 227 -0.64 10.74 -9.49
C LYS A 227 -0.23 9.50 -10.31
N GLY A 228 -0.16 8.33 -9.67
CA GLY A 228 0.10 7.04 -10.31
C GLY A 228 -1.02 6.55 -11.26
N LEU A 229 -2.29 6.84 -10.95
CA LEU A 229 -3.43 6.47 -11.82
C LEU A 229 -3.37 7.19 -13.18
N PHE A 230 -2.85 8.42 -13.23
CA PHE A 230 -2.75 9.24 -14.44
C PHE A 230 -1.38 9.12 -15.15
N ASN A 231 -0.59 8.07 -14.86
CA ASN A 231 0.71 7.86 -15.49
C ASN A 231 0.58 7.50 -16.98
N GLY A 232 1.63 7.76 -17.79
CA GLY A 232 1.61 7.61 -19.25
C GLY A 232 1.42 6.18 -19.79
N ARG A 233 1.42 5.16 -18.92
CA ARG A 233 1.01 3.80 -19.30
C ARG A 233 -0.51 3.59 -19.26
N ALA A 234 -1.24 4.39 -18.48
CA ALA A 234 -2.68 4.28 -18.28
C ALA A 234 -3.48 5.29 -19.11
N ILE A 235 -2.87 6.39 -19.57
CA ILE A 235 -3.53 7.41 -20.40
C ILE A 235 -2.61 7.79 -21.57
N ALA A 236 -3.13 7.69 -22.79
CA ALA A 236 -2.49 8.19 -24.00
C ALA A 236 -2.77 9.68 -24.14
N THR A 237 -1.71 10.50 -24.17
CA THR A 237 -1.81 11.97 -24.30
C THR A 237 -1.22 12.41 -25.64
N GLN A 238 -1.94 13.27 -26.37
CA GLN A 238 -1.42 13.94 -27.56
C GLN A 238 -1.00 15.37 -27.19
N ALA A 239 0.27 15.70 -27.40
CA ALA A 239 0.80 17.03 -27.15
C ALA A 239 0.58 17.97 -28.35
N HIS A 240 0.55 19.27 -28.09
CA HIS A 240 0.42 20.27 -29.14
C HIS A 240 1.68 20.29 -30.03
N PRO A 241 1.58 20.27 -31.37
CA PRO A 241 2.75 20.21 -32.26
C PRO A 241 3.76 21.37 -32.13
N ARG A 242 3.35 22.48 -31.50
CA ARG A 242 4.19 23.65 -31.22
C ARG A 242 4.61 23.79 -29.75
N ASN A 243 4.02 23.03 -28.84
CA ASN A 243 4.33 23.09 -27.40
C ASN A 243 4.13 21.70 -26.77
N GLU A 244 5.23 21.01 -26.48
CA GLU A 244 5.20 19.63 -25.97
C GLU A 244 4.60 19.53 -24.55
N ASP A 245 4.59 20.63 -23.79
CA ASP A 245 4.03 20.67 -22.44
C ASP A 245 2.49 20.78 -22.41
N THR A 246 1.86 21.16 -23.53
CA THR A 246 0.41 21.34 -23.61
C THR A 246 -0.25 20.07 -24.16
N ILE A 247 -1.02 19.39 -23.32
CA ILE A 247 -1.82 18.22 -23.70
C ILE A 247 -3.09 18.72 -24.42
N VAL A 248 -3.28 18.31 -25.68
CA VAL A 248 -4.41 18.70 -26.54
C VAL A 248 -5.53 17.66 -26.49
N ALA A 249 -5.19 16.39 -26.32
CA ALA A 249 -6.16 15.32 -26.16
C ALA A 249 -5.61 14.25 -25.22
N ALA A 250 -6.48 13.67 -24.41
CA ALA A 250 -6.17 12.54 -23.55
C ALA A 250 -7.20 11.44 -23.79
N GLN A 251 -6.77 10.19 -23.75
CA GLN A 251 -7.64 9.04 -23.89
C GLN A 251 -7.11 7.84 -23.11
N GLN A 252 -8.00 7.11 -22.45
CA GLN A 252 -7.66 5.84 -21.83
C GLN A 252 -7.64 4.73 -22.91
N PRO A 253 -6.57 3.92 -23.02
CA PRO A 253 -6.59 2.75 -23.89
C PRO A 253 -7.59 1.73 -23.34
N GLN A 254 -8.53 1.27 -24.17
CA GLN A 254 -9.56 0.28 -23.78
C GLN A 254 -9.07 -1.16 -23.99
N LYS A 255 -7.91 -1.36 -24.62
CA LYS A 255 -7.28 -2.67 -24.72
C LYS A 255 -6.68 -3.09 -23.38
N PRO A 256 -6.79 -4.37 -22.98
CA PRO A 256 -6.12 -4.85 -21.79
C PRO A 256 -4.61 -4.61 -21.91
N MET A 257 -4.00 -4.08 -20.84
CA MET A 257 -2.58 -3.73 -20.79
C MET A 257 -1.65 -4.95 -20.97
N ARG A 258 -2.19 -6.14 -20.71
CA ARG A 258 -1.52 -7.42 -20.92
C ARG A 258 -2.30 -8.21 -21.97
N ALA A 259 -1.57 -8.83 -22.90
CA ALA A 259 -2.18 -9.80 -23.80
C ALA A 259 -2.64 -11.05 -23.03
N PRO A 260 -3.65 -11.78 -23.54
CA PRO A 260 -4.07 -13.05 -22.96
C PRO A 260 -2.86 -13.97 -22.75
N SER A 261 -2.75 -14.54 -21.56
CA SER A 261 -1.70 -15.50 -21.22
C SER A 261 -1.99 -16.83 -21.91
N THR A 262 -1.60 -16.95 -23.19
CA THR A 262 -1.73 -18.18 -23.98
C THR A 262 -0.47 -18.47 -24.79
N ARG A 263 -0.28 -19.76 -25.11
CA ARG A 263 0.88 -20.24 -25.87
C ARG A 263 0.72 -19.88 -27.34
N ARG A 264 1.19 -18.70 -27.75
CA ARG A 264 1.15 -18.31 -29.18
C ARG A 264 2.01 -19.24 -30.04
N LYS A 265 1.46 -19.71 -31.16
CA LYS A 265 2.25 -20.31 -32.25
C LYS A 265 3.22 -19.25 -32.80
N GLY A 266 4.51 -19.38 -32.47
CA GLY A 266 5.58 -18.52 -33.03
C GLY A 266 6.86 -18.39 -32.20
N THR A 267 6.84 -18.73 -30.92
CA THR A 267 7.99 -18.53 -30.00
C THR A 267 9.12 -19.55 -30.15
N VAL A 268 8.91 -20.68 -30.84
CA VAL A 268 9.93 -21.74 -30.99
C VAL A 268 11.01 -21.40 -32.04
N SER A 269 10.74 -20.52 -33.01
CA SER A 269 11.69 -20.23 -34.09
C SER A 269 12.86 -19.32 -33.71
N ARG A 270 12.82 -18.66 -32.53
CA ARG A 270 13.88 -17.75 -32.06
C ARG A 270 14.98 -18.41 -31.22
N ARG A 271 14.92 -19.72 -30.95
CA ARG A 271 15.88 -20.41 -30.06
C ARG A 271 17.21 -20.80 -30.72
N ASN A 272 17.36 -20.64 -32.05
CA ASN A 272 18.55 -21.05 -32.82
C ASN A 272 19.39 -19.88 -33.37
N LYS A 273 19.73 -18.88 -32.54
CA LYS A 273 20.85 -17.97 -32.84
C LYS A 273 21.56 -17.55 -31.54
N MET A 274 22.78 -18.05 -31.34
CA MET A 274 23.66 -17.65 -30.24
C MET A 274 24.04 -16.15 -30.36
N PRO A 275 24.17 -15.40 -29.25
CA PRO A 275 24.60 -14.02 -29.28
C PRO A 275 26.14 -13.92 -29.19
N THR A 276 26.74 -13.18 -30.12
CA THR A 276 28.11 -12.66 -29.97
C THR A 276 28.08 -11.36 -29.18
N LEU A 277 29.04 -11.23 -28.25
CA LEU A 277 29.27 -10.09 -27.35
C LEU A 277 29.41 -8.75 -28.10
N GLY A 278 28.78 -7.70 -27.56
CA GLY A 278 29.02 -6.31 -27.93
C GLY A 278 27.96 -5.33 -27.40
N GLU A 279 28.29 -4.66 -26.29
CA GLU A 279 27.85 -3.34 -25.81
C GLU A 279 26.40 -3.08 -25.36
N GLU A 280 26.34 -2.35 -24.24
CA GLU A 280 25.19 -2.02 -23.40
C GLU A 280 24.31 -0.91 -24.00
N GLY A 281 22.99 -1.06 -23.87
CA GLY A 281 22.01 -0.02 -24.17
C GLY A 281 20.59 -0.50 -23.81
N GLU A 282 20.04 0.04 -22.72
CA GLU A 282 18.69 -0.22 -22.23
C GLU A 282 17.60 0.27 -23.21
N GLY A 283 16.51 -0.51 -23.35
CA GLY A 283 15.28 -0.09 -24.02
C GLY A 283 14.73 -1.13 -25.02
N GLY A 284 14.16 -2.23 -24.52
CA GLY A 284 13.57 -3.26 -25.36
C GLY A 284 12.23 -2.83 -25.98
N GLU A 285 12.26 -2.43 -27.25
CA GLU A 285 11.11 -2.52 -28.16
C GLU A 285 10.95 -3.96 -28.67
N GLU A 286 9.79 -4.58 -28.47
CA GLU A 286 9.44 -5.80 -29.18
C GLU A 286 8.94 -5.47 -30.61
N PRO A 287 9.35 -6.25 -31.64
CA PRO A 287 9.09 -5.91 -33.03
C PRO A 287 7.70 -6.40 -33.49
N ALA A 288 6.97 -5.49 -34.14
CA ALA A 288 5.77 -5.79 -34.92
C ALA A 288 6.12 -6.53 -36.23
N THR A 289 5.46 -7.66 -36.50
CA THR A 289 5.45 -8.28 -37.85
C THR A 289 4.06 -8.78 -38.21
N GLY A 290 3.47 -8.15 -39.25
CA GLY A 290 2.36 -8.62 -40.11
C GLY A 290 0.96 -8.44 -39.52
N ALA A 291 0.01 -7.70 -40.10
CA ALA A 291 -0.22 -7.31 -41.49
C ALA A 291 -0.68 -5.84 -41.59
N ALA A 292 -0.40 -5.23 -42.73
CA ALA A 292 -0.71 -3.84 -43.05
C ALA A 292 -2.23 -3.56 -43.04
N GLU A 293 -2.70 -2.78 -42.08
CA GLU A 293 -3.90 -1.93 -42.23
C GLU A 293 -3.47 -0.48 -42.01
N ASP A 294 -3.76 0.37 -42.99
CA ASP A 294 -3.58 1.82 -42.99
C ASP A 294 -3.97 2.46 -41.65
N THR A 295 -2.97 2.71 -40.80
CA THR A 295 -3.12 3.51 -39.60
C THR A 295 -2.09 4.62 -39.67
N SER A 296 -2.54 5.80 -40.06
CA SER A 296 -1.85 7.02 -39.67
C SER A 296 -1.70 6.98 -38.13
N PRO A 297 -0.51 7.21 -37.58
CA PRO A 297 -0.24 7.06 -36.14
C PRO A 297 -0.85 8.16 -35.26
N SER A 298 -1.83 8.91 -35.78
CA SER A 298 -2.27 10.21 -35.24
C SER A 298 -3.80 10.36 -35.09
N GLY A 299 -4.57 9.27 -35.18
CA GLY A 299 -6.03 9.32 -35.05
C GLY A 299 -6.53 8.97 -33.64
N ILE A 300 -7.60 9.64 -33.20
CA ILE A 300 -8.40 9.24 -32.02
C ILE A 300 -8.80 7.77 -32.19
N LYS A 301 -8.55 6.95 -31.17
CA LYS A 301 -9.00 5.55 -31.15
C LYS A 301 -10.45 5.54 -30.67
N CYS A 302 -11.31 4.72 -31.26
CA CYS A 302 -12.74 4.72 -30.91
C CYS A 302 -13.08 3.46 -30.11
N ILE A 303 -13.97 3.59 -29.11
CA ILE A 303 -14.33 2.48 -28.21
C ILE A 303 -14.81 1.27 -29.00
N ALA A 304 -15.77 1.45 -29.90
CA ALA A 304 -16.38 0.34 -30.64
C ALA A 304 -15.37 -0.40 -31.52
N GLY A 305 -14.45 0.33 -32.16
CA GLY A 305 -13.36 -0.23 -32.95
C GLY A 305 -12.33 -1.01 -32.10
N GLU A 306 -11.92 -0.45 -30.95
CA GLU A 306 -11.02 -1.12 -30.03
C GLU A 306 -11.64 -2.38 -29.42
N PHE A 307 -12.91 -2.27 -28.99
CA PHE A 307 -13.68 -3.37 -28.42
C PHE A 307 -13.83 -4.53 -29.41
N ARG A 308 -14.14 -4.22 -30.68
CA ARG A 308 -14.16 -5.22 -31.74
C ARG A 308 -12.80 -5.92 -31.91
N SER A 309 -11.70 -5.17 -31.96
CA SER A 309 -10.35 -5.74 -32.08
C SER A 309 -9.97 -6.60 -30.87
N ALA A 310 -10.41 -6.23 -29.66
CA ALA A 310 -10.23 -7.03 -28.46
C ALA A 310 -11.01 -8.35 -28.52
N LEU A 311 -12.27 -8.33 -28.99
CA LEU A 311 -13.06 -9.53 -29.21
C LEU A 311 -12.45 -10.44 -30.31
N ASP A 312 -11.95 -9.87 -31.42
CA ASP A 312 -11.23 -10.63 -32.46
C ASP A 312 -10.07 -11.44 -31.83
N THR A 313 -9.22 -10.76 -31.06
CA THR A 313 -8.07 -11.38 -30.37
C THR A 313 -8.51 -12.46 -29.38
N LEU A 314 -9.61 -12.22 -28.66
CA LEU A 314 -10.13 -13.15 -27.67
C LEU A 314 -10.66 -14.44 -28.30
N PHE A 315 -11.48 -14.35 -29.34
CA PHE A 315 -12.03 -15.55 -30.00
C PHE A 315 -10.94 -16.36 -30.70
N GLU A 316 -9.97 -15.70 -31.36
CA GLU A 316 -8.78 -16.38 -31.90
C GLU A 316 -8.02 -17.15 -30.80
N THR A 317 -7.99 -16.61 -29.58
CA THR A 317 -7.34 -17.27 -28.44
C THR A 317 -8.16 -18.46 -27.91
N LEU A 318 -9.49 -18.38 -27.96
CA LEU A 318 -10.38 -19.47 -27.53
C LEU A 318 -10.42 -20.62 -28.54
N ASP A 319 -10.19 -20.36 -29.83
CA ASP A 319 -10.10 -21.40 -30.87
C ASP A 319 -8.96 -22.40 -30.61
N ASP A 320 -7.90 -21.99 -29.92
CA ASP A 320 -6.78 -22.86 -29.51
C ASP A 320 -7.10 -23.69 -28.24
N THR A 321 -8.31 -23.61 -27.67
CA THR A 321 -8.69 -24.27 -26.41
C THR A 321 -9.79 -25.32 -26.59
N GLN A 322 -9.85 -26.29 -25.66
CA GLN A 322 -11.00 -27.20 -25.58
C GLN A 322 -12.20 -26.46 -24.98
N GLN A 323 -13.32 -26.48 -25.68
CA GLN A 323 -14.47 -25.62 -25.40
C GLN A 323 -15.55 -26.35 -24.61
N TRP A 324 -16.12 -25.66 -23.63
CA TRP A 324 -17.24 -26.13 -22.81
C TRP A 324 -18.27 -25.00 -22.69
N PHE A 325 -19.52 -25.28 -23.06
CA PHE A 325 -20.59 -24.27 -23.09
C PHE A 325 -21.56 -24.46 -21.92
N VAL A 326 -21.83 -23.38 -21.20
CA VAL A 326 -22.83 -23.32 -20.12
C VAL A 326 -23.94 -22.36 -20.55
N PHE A 327 -25.15 -22.88 -20.75
CA PHE A 327 -26.31 -22.08 -21.15
C PHE A 327 -27.16 -21.74 -19.92
N CYS A 328 -27.17 -20.46 -19.54
CA CYS A 328 -27.92 -19.95 -18.40
C CYS A 328 -29.31 -19.45 -18.85
N ILE A 329 -30.38 -19.91 -18.18
CA ILE A 329 -31.76 -19.52 -18.49
C ILE A 329 -32.35 -18.76 -17.30
N ASN A 330 -32.93 -17.58 -17.57
CA ASN A 330 -33.71 -16.86 -16.56
C ASN A 330 -35.12 -17.47 -16.45
N PRO A 331 -35.53 -18.05 -15.30
CA PRO A 331 -36.84 -18.66 -15.14
C PRO A 331 -37.98 -17.63 -15.03
N ASN A 332 -37.72 -16.42 -14.51
CA ASN A 332 -38.69 -15.33 -14.42
C ASN A 332 -37.99 -13.99 -14.16
N ASP A 333 -38.53 -12.89 -14.73
CA ASP A 333 -37.95 -11.55 -14.55
C ASP A 333 -38.10 -11.00 -13.11
N GLY A 334 -39.02 -11.57 -12.32
CA GLY A 334 -39.20 -11.24 -10.91
C GLY A 334 -38.13 -11.79 -9.96
N GLN A 335 -37.19 -12.61 -10.47
CA GLN A 335 -36.16 -13.30 -9.69
C GLN A 335 -36.72 -14.11 -8.50
N LEU A 336 -37.96 -14.60 -8.62
CA LEU A 336 -38.64 -15.36 -7.57
C LEU A 336 -38.25 -16.85 -7.65
N PRO A 337 -37.88 -17.49 -6.52
CA PRO A 337 -37.59 -18.92 -6.51
C PRO A 337 -38.86 -19.74 -6.80
N ASN A 338 -38.70 -20.93 -7.39
CA ASN A 338 -39.78 -21.87 -7.70
C ASN A 338 -40.90 -21.32 -8.61
N GLN A 339 -40.64 -20.23 -9.33
CA GLN A 339 -41.56 -19.70 -10.34
C GLN A 339 -40.92 -19.80 -11.73
N LEU A 340 -41.70 -20.27 -12.70
CA LEU A 340 -41.26 -20.42 -14.08
C LEU A 340 -42.25 -19.73 -15.03
N GLU A 341 -41.77 -18.72 -15.74
CA GLU A 341 -42.51 -18.05 -16.79
C GLU A 341 -42.30 -18.79 -18.13
N GLY A 342 -43.25 -19.66 -18.47
CA GLY A 342 -43.13 -20.53 -19.64
C GLY A 342 -42.90 -19.79 -20.96
N ARG A 343 -43.44 -18.58 -21.14
CA ARG A 343 -43.25 -17.79 -22.36
C ARG A 343 -41.83 -17.23 -22.47
N GLY A 344 -41.30 -16.65 -21.39
CA GLY A 344 -39.94 -16.12 -21.33
C GLY A 344 -38.88 -17.21 -21.48
N VAL A 345 -39.05 -18.34 -20.78
CA VAL A 345 -38.14 -19.50 -20.90
C VAL A 345 -38.18 -20.08 -22.32
N LYS A 346 -39.37 -20.28 -22.91
CA LYS A 346 -39.50 -20.78 -24.28
C LYS A 346 -38.85 -19.87 -25.32
N ALA A 347 -38.93 -18.55 -25.13
CA ALA A 347 -38.28 -17.58 -26.00
C ALA A 347 -36.74 -17.71 -25.93
N GLN A 348 -36.18 -17.79 -24.72
CA GLN A 348 -34.73 -17.98 -24.51
C GLN A 348 -34.22 -19.30 -25.11
N VAL A 349 -34.93 -20.41 -24.85
CA VAL A 349 -34.57 -21.74 -25.41
C VAL A 349 -34.52 -21.70 -26.94
N ARG A 350 -35.47 -20.98 -27.57
CA ARG A 350 -35.54 -20.83 -29.02
C ARG A 350 -34.46 -19.88 -29.56
N SER A 351 -34.22 -18.73 -28.94
CA SER A 351 -33.23 -17.76 -29.42
C SER A 351 -31.80 -18.29 -29.31
N MET A 352 -31.49 -19.06 -28.28
CA MET A 352 -30.19 -19.71 -28.10
C MET A 352 -29.97 -20.92 -29.03
N GLY A 353 -31.02 -21.45 -29.67
CA GLY A 353 -30.91 -22.63 -30.53
C GLY A 353 -30.66 -23.95 -29.77
N LEU A 354 -31.06 -24.03 -28.49
CA LEU A 354 -30.85 -25.24 -27.68
C LEU A 354 -31.47 -26.51 -28.28
N PRO A 355 -32.65 -26.49 -28.93
CA PRO A 355 -33.21 -27.67 -29.58
C PRO A 355 -32.37 -28.19 -30.75
N GLU A 356 -31.73 -27.31 -31.51
CA GLU A 356 -30.80 -27.65 -32.59
C GLU A 356 -29.48 -28.19 -32.02
N ILE A 357 -28.95 -27.54 -30.97
CA ILE A 357 -27.72 -27.98 -30.28
C ILE A 357 -27.91 -29.37 -29.67
N ALA A 358 -29.05 -29.63 -29.04
CA ALA A 358 -29.38 -30.94 -28.49
C ALA A 358 -29.44 -32.03 -29.57
N ARG A 359 -30.02 -31.71 -30.74
CA ARG A 359 -30.03 -32.60 -31.91
C ARG A 359 -28.61 -32.86 -32.42
N LYS A 360 -27.75 -31.84 -32.47
CA LYS A 360 -26.35 -31.98 -32.89
C LYS A 360 -25.53 -32.80 -31.90
N SER A 361 -25.73 -32.60 -30.61
CA SER A 361 -25.02 -33.34 -29.55
C SER A 361 -25.29 -34.85 -29.60
N GLY A 362 -26.47 -35.26 -30.09
CA GLY A 362 -26.80 -36.68 -30.29
C GLY A 362 -26.06 -37.38 -31.44
N VAL A 363 -25.37 -36.63 -32.32
CA VAL A 363 -24.61 -37.18 -33.46
C VAL A 363 -23.11 -36.88 -33.39
N VAL A 364 -22.65 -36.20 -32.33
CA VAL A 364 -21.24 -35.88 -32.14
C VAL A 364 -20.56 -36.98 -31.32
N TRP A 365 -19.36 -37.37 -31.72
CA TRP A 365 -18.53 -38.30 -30.94
C TRP A 365 -17.76 -37.54 -29.86
N GLU A 366 -17.67 -38.13 -28.67
CA GLU A 366 -17.08 -37.52 -27.47
C GLU A 366 -15.56 -37.41 -27.58
N ALA A 367 -14.93 -38.42 -28.17
CA ALA A 367 -13.48 -38.48 -28.31
C ALA A 367 -13.10 -39.07 -29.67
N ASN A 368 -12.00 -38.57 -30.22
CA ASN A 368 -11.32 -39.16 -31.36
C ASN A 368 -9.82 -39.30 -31.07
N MET A 369 -9.20 -40.32 -31.63
CA MET A 369 -7.76 -40.59 -31.50
C MET A 369 -7.31 -41.46 -32.67
N THR A 370 -6.01 -41.51 -32.92
CA THR A 370 -5.45 -42.41 -33.94
C THR A 370 -5.64 -43.88 -33.52
N ALA A 371 -5.61 -44.80 -34.49
CA ALA A 371 -5.72 -46.23 -34.20
C ALA A 371 -4.60 -46.73 -33.27
N GLU A 372 -3.38 -46.20 -33.43
CA GLU A 372 -2.23 -46.49 -32.56
C GLU A 372 -2.47 -46.00 -31.12
N GLU A 373 -2.87 -44.74 -30.94
CA GLU A 373 -3.18 -44.17 -29.62
C GLU A 373 -4.31 -44.93 -28.92
N PHE A 374 -5.34 -45.36 -29.67
CA PHE A 374 -6.43 -46.16 -29.11
C PHE A 374 -5.92 -47.49 -28.56
N LEU A 375 -5.08 -48.19 -29.32
CA LEU A 375 -4.55 -49.49 -28.93
C LEU A 375 -3.56 -49.40 -27.78
N GLU A 376 -2.78 -48.31 -27.71
CA GLU A 376 -1.87 -48.04 -26.60
C GLU A 376 -2.63 -47.67 -25.32
N ARG A 377 -3.56 -46.70 -25.42
CA ARG A 377 -4.31 -46.18 -24.26
C ARG A 377 -5.21 -47.23 -23.64
N TYR A 378 -5.85 -48.08 -24.46
CA TYR A 378 -6.76 -49.13 -23.99
C TYR A 378 -6.14 -50.52 -24.02
N LYS A 379 -4.81 -50.63 -23.96
CA LYS A 379 -4.07 -51.89 -24.05
C LYS A 379 -4.63 -52.99 -23.15
N ASP A 380 -4.96 -52.67 -21.89
CA ASP A 380 -5.49 -53.65 -20.94
C ASP A 380 -6.86 -54.22 -21.36
N THR A 381 -7.72 -53.38 -21.94
CA THR A 381 -9.03 -53.79 -22.46
C THR A 381 -8.87 -54.59 -23.74
N VAL A 382 -7.92 -54.21 -24.60
CA VAL A 382 -7.55 -54.93 -25.83
C VAL A 382 -7.01 -56.33 -25.50
N VAL A 383 -6.14 -56.45 -24.48
CA VAL A 383 -5.61 -57.74 -24.00
C VAL A 383 -6.71 -58.63 -23.42
N LYS A 384 -7.65 -58.05 -22.66
CA LYS A 384 -8.82 -58.78 -22.12
C LYS A 384 -9.81 -59.24 -23.20
N ALA A 385 -9.80 -58.62 -24.37
CA ALA A 385 -10.61 -59.04 -25.52
C ALA A 385 -9.98 -60.20 -26.32
N ASP A 386 -8.97 -60.89 -25.75
CA ASP A 386 -8.27 -62.04 -26.33
C ASP A 386 -7.50 -61.68 -27.63
N VAL A 387 -6.79 -60.56 -27.59
CA VAL A 387 -5.86 -60.11 -28.64
C VAL A 387 -4.43 -60.20 -28.10
N SER A 388 -3.88 -61.41 -28.02
CA SER A 388 -2.44 -61.61 -27.79
C SER A 388 -1.66 -61.12 -29.01
N GLU A 389 -0.55 -60.41 -28.76
CA GLU A 389 0.33 -59.74 -29.76
C GLU A 389 0.96 -60.68 -30.83
N ASP A 390 0.59 -61.98 -30.91
CA ASP A 390 1.39 -63.01 -31.60
C ASP A 390 0.73 -63.82 -32.74
N GLU A 391 -0.50 -63.51 -33.19
CA GLU A 391 -1.00 -64.07 -34.47
C GLU A 391 -0.86 -63.05 -35.61
N GLY A 392 0.22 -63.20 -36.37
CA GLY A 392 0.68 -62.28 -37.40
C GLY A 392 -0.35 -61.88 -38.46
N GLY A 393 -0.40 -60.58 -38.74
CA GLY A 393 -0.99 -59.99 -39.95
C GLY A 393 -2.34 -59.29 -39.78
N MET A 394 -2.92 -59.25 -38.57
CA MET A 394 -4.21 -58.58 -38.34
C MET A 394 -4.03 -57.06 -38.21
N GLY A 395 -4.67 -56.30 -39.10
CA GLY A 395 -4.58 -54.83 -39.12
C GLY A 395 -5.21 -54.18 -37.88
N GLU A 396 -4.80 -52.95 -37.57
CA GLU A 396 -5.28 -52.18 -36.41
C GLU A 396 -6.81 -52.07 -36.35
N VAL A 397 -7.44 -51.93 -37.52
CA VAL A 397 -8.90 -51.85 -37.73
C VAL A 397 -9.62 -53.11 -37.23
N ASP A 398 -9.08 -54.30 -37.47
CA ASP A 398 -9.70 -55.57 -37.06
C ASP A 398 -9.64 -55.75 -35.53
N ARG A 399 -8.55 -55.28 -34.90
CA ARG A 399 -8.39 -55.32 -33.44
C ARG A 399 -9.42 -54.42 -32.75
N ILE A 400 -9.62 -53.20 -33.26
CA ILE A 400 -10.62 -52.26 -32.75
C ILE A 400 -12.05 -52.83 -32.97
N GLY A 401 -12.29 -53.47 -34.11
CA GLY A 401 -13.55 -54.15 -34.41
C GLY A 401 -13.93 -55.23 -33.39
N ARG A 402 -12.96 -55.99 -32.88
CA ARG A 402 -13.18 -57.01 -31.84
C ARG A 402 -13.46 -56.40 -30.46
N VAL A 403 -12.79 -55.30 -30.10
CA VAL A 403 -13.07 -54.55 -28.85
C VAL A 403 -14.51 -54.06 -28.84
N ARG A 404 -15.01 -53.54 -29.96
CA ARG A 404 -16.41 -53.14 -30.12
C ARG A 404 -17.38 -54.29 -29.84
N THR A 405 -17.12 -55.48 -30.40
CA THR A 405 -17.96 -56.67 -30.19
C THR A 405 -17.92 -57.16 -28.74
N MET A 406 -16.74 -57.16 -28.11
CA MET A 406 -16.56 -57.59 -26.72
C MET A 406 -17.33 -56.70 -25.73
N LEU A 407 -17.30 -55.38 -25.95
CA LEU A 407 -18.00 -54.41 -25.09
C LEU A 407 -19.50 -54.30 -25.38
N GLY A 408 -20.02 -55.05 -26.35
CA GLY A 408 -21.43 -54.98 -26.78
C GLY A 408 -21.81 -53.60 -27.30
N LEU A 409 -20.90 -52.95 -28.05
CA LEU A 409 -21.10 -51.61 -28.62
C LEU A 409 -21.59 -51.71 -30.07
N THR A 410 -22.41 -50.75 -30.50
CA THR A 410 -22.98 -50.72 -31.85
C THR A 410 -22.01 -50.15 -32.89
N GLU A 411 -22.33 -50.26 -34.18
CA GLU A 411 -21.52 -49.63 -35.24
C GLU A 411 -21.44 -48.10 -35.13
N GLY A 412 -22.40 -47.44 -34.48
CA GLY A 412 -22.38 -45.99 -34.25
C GLY A 412 -21.57 -45.58 -33.01
N ASP A 413 -21.24 -46.53 -32.13
CA ASP A 413 -20.55 -46.27 -30.88
C ASP A 413 -19.02 -46.22 -31.04
N ILE A 414 -18.48 -47.07 -31.91
CA ILE A 414 -17.07 -47.03 -32.31
C ILE A 414 -17.02 -47.00 -33.83
N VAL A 415 -16.67 -45.85 -34.38
CA VAL A 415 -16.60 -45.61 -35.82
C VAL A 415 -15.15 -45.44 -36.22
N ILE A 416 -14.70 -46.25 -37.18
CA ILE A 416 -13.33 -46.22 -37.69
C ILE A 416 -13.34 -45.37 -38.96
N GLY A 417 -12.64 -44.24 -38.92
CA GLY A 417 -12.35 -43.38 -40.06
C GLY A 417 -11.20 -43.93 -40.92
N ARG A 418 -10.60 -43.05 -41.72
CA ARG A 418 -9.39 -43.35 -42.50
C ARG A 418 -8.15 -43.44 -41.62
N GLU A 419 -8.00 -42.52 -40.67
CA GLU A 419 -6.81 -42.45 -39.79
C GLU A 419 -7.19 -42.50 -38.30
N LYS A 420 -8.42 -42.11 -37.95
CA LYS A 420 -8.87 -42.00 -36.57
C LYS A 420 -10.00 -42.94 -36.20
N VAL A 421 -10.10 -43.24 -34.91
CA VAL A 421 -11.21 -43.94 -34.26
C VAL A 421 -12.04 -42.92 -33.50
N PHE A 422 -13.35 -42.93 -33.71
CA PHE A 422 -14.31 -42.05 -33.07
C PHE A 422 -15.17 -42.83 -32.08
N LEU A 423 -15.30 -42.30 -30.86
CA LEU A 423 -16.01 -42.94 -29.76
C LEU A 423 -17.26 -42.14 -29.40
N SER A 424 -18.41 -42.81 -29.38
CA SER A 424 -19.62 -42.21 -28.81
C SER A 424 -19.45 -41.99 -27.32
N HIS A 425 -20.31 -41.16 -26.74
CA HIS A 425 -20.36 -40.94 -25.31
C HIS A 425 -20.44 -42.26 -24.51
N ALA A 426 -21.24 -43.22 -25.00
CA ALA A 426 -21.37 -44.54 -24.38
C ALA A 426 -20.08 -45.38 -24.49
N ALA A 427 -19.42 -45.38 -25.64
CA ALA A 427 -18.15 -46.09 -25.84
C ALA A 427 -17.01 -45.48 -25.00
N PHE A 428 -16.91 -44.15 -25.00
CA PHE A 428 -15.93 -43.41 -24.23
C PHE A 428 -16.01 -43.75 -22.75
N HIS A 429 -17.21 -43.71 -22.14
CA HIS A 429 -17.39 -44.06 -20.73
C HIS A 429 -17.08 -45.53 -20.42
N LYS A 430 -17.45 -46.47 -21.29
CA LYS A 430 -17.11 -47.89 -21.08
C LYS A 430 -15.60 -48.14 -21.07
N LEU A 431 -14.84 -47.35 -21.81
CA LEU A 431 -13.39 -47.47 -21.93
C LEU A 431 -12.62 -46.65 -20.88
N GLU A 432 -13.05 -45.42 -20.59
CA GLU A 432 -12.35 -44.51 -19.68
C GLU A 432 -12.70 -44.68 -18.20
N ASN A 433 -13.94 -45.04 -17.85
CA ASN A 433 -14.33 -45.16 -16.44
C ASN A 433 -13.47 -46.19 -15.68
N PRO A 434 -13.14 -47.36 -16.25
CA PRO A 434 -12.23 -48.30 -15.60
C PRO A 434 -10.81 -47.76 -15.40
N LEU A 435 -10.27 -47.00 -16.37
CA LEU A 435 -8.94 -46.38 -16.26
C LEU A 435 -8.92 -45.31 -15.16
N ARG A 436 -9.96 -44.47 -15.10
CA ARG A 436 -10.11 -43.44 -14.05
C ARG A 436 -10.33 -44.03 -12.66
N ALA A 437 -11.08 -45.14 -12.55
CA ALA A 437 -11.27 -45.84 -11.28
C ALA A 437 -9.96 -46.46 -10.74
N GLN A 438 -8.99 -46.72 -11.62
CA GLN A 438 -7.68 -47.23 -11.27
C GLN A 438 -6.64 -46.13 -11.00
N ASP A 439 -6.98 -44.86 -11.23
CA ASP A 439 -6.11 -43.72 -10.97
C ASP A 439 -5.88 -43.56 -9.45
N LEU A 440 -4.60 -43.54 -9.06
CA LEU A 440 -4.16 -43.43 -7.68
C LEU A 440 -4.63 -42.12 -7.02
N GLU A 441 -4.70 -41.01 -7.77
CA GLU A 441 -5.18 -39.74 -7.23
C GLU A 441 -6.68 -39.76 -6.94
N GLU A 442 -7.46 -40.32 -7.85
CA GLU A 442 -8.92 -40.40 -7.70
C GLU A 442 -9.28 -41.42 -6.61
N GLN A 443 -8.57 -42.55 -6.53
CA GLN A 443 -8.71 -43.49 -5.40
C GLN A 443 -8.39 -42.84 -4.06
N LYS A 444 -7.39 -41.95 -4.01
CA LYS A 444 -7.04 -41.21 -2.79
C LYS A 444 -8.14 -40.20 -2.42
N ARG A 445 -8.72 -39.50 -3.39
CA ARG A 445 -9.85 -38.58 -3.17
C ARG A 445 -11.11 -39.31 -2.74
N ASN A 446 -11.41 -40.46 -3.33
CA ASN A 446 -12.56 -41.28 -2.97
C ASN A 446 -12.42 -41.87 -1.56
N LYS A 447 -11.22 -42.36 -1.19
CA LYS A 447 -10.92 -42.75 0.20
C LYS A 447 -11.07 -41.59 1.18
N MET A 448 -10.68 -40.38 0.80
CA MET A 448 -10.87 -39.19 1.62
C MET A 448 -12.36 -38.87 1.82
N ARG A 449 -13.17 -38.94 0.74
CA ARG A 449 -14.63 -38.79 0.81
C ARG A 449 -15.32 -39.91 1.60
N GLU A 450 -14.82 -41.15 1.52
CA GLU A 450 -15.31 -42.29 2.31
C GLU A 450 -14.98 -42.10 3.79
N MET A 451 -13.78 -41.62 4.13
CA MET A 451 -13.41 -41.26 5.51
C MET A 451 -14.25 -40.08 6.03
N GLU A 452 -14.55 -39.10 5.18
CA GLU A 452 -15.46 -37.99 5.51
C GLU A 452 -16.89 -38.50 5.76
N ALA A 453 -17.37 -39.46 4.95
CA ALA A 453 -18.68 -40.09 5.12
C ALA A 453 -18.75 -40.98 6.38
N GLU A 454 -17.70 -41.77 6.67
CA GLU A 454 -17.57 -42.54 7.92
C GLU A 454 -17.48 -41.65 9.17
N ALA A 455 -16.95 -40.43 9.03
CA ALA A 455 -16.91 -39.42 10.09
C ALA A 455 -18.28 -38.74 10.36
N GLY A 456 -19.36 -39.17 9.68
CA GLY A 456 -20.72 -38.72 9.96
C GLY A 456 -21.10 -37.38 9.34
N PHE A 457 -20.32 -36.87 8.39
CA PHE A 457 -20.82 -35.87 7.46
C PHE A 457 -21.82 -36.58 6.54
N GLU A 458 -23.08 -36.14 6.50
CA GLU A 458 -24.03 -36.70 5.54
C GLU A 458 -23.37 -36.63 4.15
N PRO A 459 -23.26 -37.75 3.42
CA PRO A 459 -22.91 -37.65 2.03
C PRO A 459 -23.99 -36.75 1.44
N ARG A 460 -23.60 -35.60 0.87
CA ARG A 460 -24.48 -34.89 -0.05
C ARG A 460 -25.14 -35.98 -0.88
N ALA A 461 -26.48 -36.12 -0.76
CA ALA A 461 -27.25 -37.15 -1.44
C ALA A 461 -26.59 -37.35 -2.79
N ALA A 462 -26.05 -38.56 -3.02
CA ALA A 462 -25.10 -38.86 -4.10
C ALA A 462 -25.44 -37.98 -5.28
N ASP A 463 -24.58 -37.00 -5.59
CA ASP A 463 -24.92 -35.96 -6.55
C ASP A 463 -25.50 -36.67 -7.77
N PRO A 464 -26.79 -36.49 -8.10
CA PRO A 464 -27.43 -37.23 -9.18
C PRO A 464 -26.74 -36.97 -10.53
N TYR A 465 -25.91 -35.92 -10.58
CA TYR A 465 -25.08 -35.49 -11.68
C TYR A 465 -23.59 -35.73 -11.44
N ALA A 466 -23.21 -36.40 -10.34
CA ALA A 466 -21.87 -36.91 -10.15
C ALA A 466 -21.57 -37.83 -11.34
N PRO A 467 -20.54 -37.56 -12.13
CA PRO A 467 -20.34 -38.28 -13.36
C PRO A 467 -20.01 -39.77 -13.14
N TYR A 468 -19.69 -40.19 -11.91
CA TYR A 468 -19.31 -41.57 -11.58
C TYR A 468 -19.84 -42.04 -10.20
N PRO A 469 -20.37 -43.27 -10.10
CA PRO A 469 -20.70 -43.90 -8.83
C PRO A 469 -19.43 -44.35 -8.07
N SER A 470 -19.48 -44.30 -6.75
CA SER A 470 -18.41 -44.83 -5.88
C SER A 470 -18.25 -46.35 -6.05
N PRO A 471 -17.04 -46.91 -5.85
CA PRO A 471 -16.80 -48.34 -5.97
C PRO A 471 -17.71 -49.15 -5.04
N GLY A 472 -18.52 -50.06 -5.60
CA GLY A 472 -19.47 -50.90 -4.85
C GLY A 472 -20.94 -50.48 -4.93
N MET A 473 -21.26 -49.36 -5.56
CA MET A 473 -22.64 -48.99 -5.93
C MET A 473 -22.98 -49.55 -7.31
N GLU A 474 -24.10 -50.28 -7.44
CA GLU A 474 -24.57 -50.71 -8.77
C GLU A 474 -24.88 -49.49 -9.65
N PRO A 475 -24.48 -49.48 -10.93
CA PRO A 475 -24.74 -48.37 -11.82
C PRO A 475 -26.24 -48.31 -12.13
N GLN A 476 -26.97 -47.41 -11.47
CA GLN A 476 -28.24 -46.93 -12.01
C GLN A 476 -27.92 -46.02 -13.20
N SER A 477 -27.91 -46.60 -14.40
CA SER A 477 -27.94 -45.81 -15.63
C SER A 477 -29.20 -44.94 -15.63
N PRO A 478 -29.12 -43.62 -15.94
CA PRO A 478 -30.32 -42.80 -16.09
C PRO A 478 -31.18 -43.19 -17.30
N TYR A 479 -30.75 -44.16 -18.12
CA TYR A 479 -31.24 -44.33 -19.49
C TYR A 479 -31.88 -45.67 -19.85
N TYR A 480 -32.09 -46.58 -18.90
CA TYR A 480 -32.90 -47.78 -19.17
C TYR A 480 -33.99 -47.95 -18.13
N GLY A 481 -35.15 -47.33 -18.39
CA GLY A 481 -36.33 -47.47 -17.55
C GLY A 481 -37.53 -46.63 -17.97
N GLY A 482 -38.14 -46.95 -19.12
CA GLY A 482 -39.54 -46.60 -19.41
C GLY A 482 -39.78 -45.23 -20.05
N ASN A 483 -40.65 -45.23 -21.05
CA ASN A 483 -41.13 -44.06 -21.80
C ASN A 483 -41.53 -42.87 -20.87
N ALA A 484 -40.63 -41.90 -20.72
CA ALA A 484 -40.89 -40.64 -20.00
C ALA A 484 -41.46 -39.52 -20.91
N TYR A 485 -41.82 -39.83 -22.15
CA TYR A 485 -42.40 -38.85 -23.09
C TYR A 485 -43.91 -38.61 -22.92
N ASP A 486 -44.59 -39.35 -22.03
CA ASP A 486 -46.07 -39.34 -21.94
C ASP A 486 -46.65 -38.83 -20.62
N GLN A 487 -45.84 -38.12 -19.79
CA GLN A 487 -46.33 -37.54 -18.53
C GLN A 487 -45.98 -36.06 -18.40
N SER A 488 -46.36 -35.27 -19.41
CA SER A 488 -46.59 -33.83 -19.24
C SER A 488 -48.08 -33.56 -19.05
N SER A 489 -48.69 -34.11 -18.00
CA SER A 489 -49.96 -33.63 -17.48
C SER A 489 -49.74 -33.07 -16.08
N GLN A 490 -49.79 -31.74 -16.03
CA GLN A 490 -49.69 -30.93 -14.82
C GLN A 490 -50.64 -31.45 -13.73
N HIS A 491 -50.08 -31.89 -12.60
CA HIS A 491 -50.79 -31.94 -11.34
C HIS A 491 -49.91 -31.26 -10.29
N ILE A 492 -50.14 -29.96 -10.11
CA ILE A 492 -49.56 -29.15 -9.04
C ILE A 492 -50.29 -29.54 -7.74
N PRO A 493 -49.64 -30.10 -6.72
CA PRO A 493 -50.25 -30.27 -5.42
C PRO A 493 -50.02 -28.97 -4.64
N LEU A 494 -51.09 -28.20 -4.41
CA LEU A 494 -51.30 -27.21 -3.31
C LEU A 494 -52.23 -26.06 -3.74
N VAL A 495 -53.44 -26.39 -4.20
CA VAL A 495 -54.62 -25.50 -4.04
C VAL A 495 -55.86 -26.40 -3.81
N SER A 496 -55.97 -26.99 -2.62
CA SER A 496 -57.16 -27.77 -2.23
C SER A 496 -58.26 -26.94 -1.55
N HIS A 497 -58.12 -25.60 -1.49
CA HIS A 497 -59.11 -24.72 -0.83
C HIS A 497 -59.47 -23.45 -1.61
N ALA A 498 -59.66 -23.54 -2.93
CA ALA A 498 -60.42 -22.54 -3.66
C ALA A 498 -61.11 -23.15 -4.89
N GLN A 499 -62.18 -23.93 -4.66
CA GLN A 499 -63.13 -24.25 -5.73
C GLN A 499 -64.14 -23.10 -5.85
N SER A 500 -64.20 -22.44 -7.01
CA SER A 500 -65.40 -22.41 -7.87
C SER A 500 -65.20 -21.55 -9.13
N THR A 501 -64.94 -22.22 -10.27
CA THR A 501 -65.69 -22.19 -11.56
C THR A 501 -65.97 -20.85 -12.33
N PRO A 502 -66.14 -20.89 -13.68
CA PRO A 502 -65.20 -20.26 -14.61
C PRO A 502 -65.86 -19.35 -15.71
N LEU A 503 -65.02 -18.90 -16.67
CA LEU A 503 -65.32 -18.39 -18.03
C LEU A 503 -65.74 -16.92 -18.23
N MET A 504 -64.86 -16.12 -18.85
CA MET A 504 -64.93 -15.69 -20.27
C MET A 504 -64.00 -14.49 -20.54
N ALA A 505 -63.29 -14.52 -21.66
CA ALA A 505 -62.84 -13.32 -22.38
C ALA A 505 -63.86 -13.03 -23.51
N PRO A 506 -63.86 -11.89 -24.24
CA PRO A 506 -63.00 -10.69 -24.21
C PRO A 506 -63.77 -9.33 -24.31
N GLN A 507 -63.03 -8.24 -24.53
CA GLN A 507 -63.41 -6.91 -25.10
C GLN A 507 -63.67 -5.70 -24.17
N ALA A 508 -62.73 -4.75 -24.28
CA ALA A 508 -62.89 -3.34 -24.65
C ALA A 508 -63.88 -2.39 -23.94
N SER A 509 -63.40 -1.14 -23.87
CA SER A 509 -64.12 0.15 -23.81
C SER A 509 -64.61 0.71 -22.48
N PHE A 510 -63.97 1.85 -22.14
CA PHE A 510 -64.54 3.12 -21.67
C PHE A 510 -65.39 3.17 -20.39
N MET A 511 -64.94 4.08 -19.52
CA MET A 511 -65.67 5.28 -19.04
C MET A 511 -65.76 5.40 -17.51
N TYR A 512 -65.01 6.40 -17.02
CA TYR A 512 -65.46 7.49 -16.15
C TYR A 512 -65.93 7.19 -14.72
N ASP A 513 -65.05 7.62 -13.81
CA ASP A 513 -65.19 8.79 -12.93
C ASP A 513 -65.57 8.63 -11.46
N ASP A 514 -64.73 9.36 -10.71
CA ASP A 514 -65.02 10.23 -9.57
C ASP A 514 -65.67 9.64 -8.31
N ASP A 515 -64.93 9.70 -7.19
CA ASP A 515 -64.97 10.94 -6.39
C ASP A 515 -63.80 11.05 -5.38
N LYS A 516 -62.96 12.06 -5.67
CA LYS A 516 -62.54 13.19 -4.81
C LYS A 516 -62.35 12.93 -3.31
N SER A 517 -61.12 13.00 -2.79
CA SER A 517 -60.28 14.20 -2.54
C SER A 517 -60.71 15.06 -1.36
N MET A 518 -59.79 15.25 -0.41
CA MET A 518 -59.65 16.52 0.30
C MET A 518 -58.16 16.89 0.38
N ARG A 519 -57.80 17.88 -0.45
CA ARG A 519 -56.62 18.77 -0.36
C ARG A 519 -56.79 19.68 0.87
N SER A 520 -55.73 20.19 1.48
CA SER A 520 -54.97 21.37 1.03
C SER A 520 -53.66 21.49 1.83
N ASP A 521 -52.50 21.54 1.18
CA ASP A 521 -51.73 22.73 0.79
C ASP A 521 -50.91 23.35 1.93
N GLU A 522 -49.58 23.26 1.83
CA GLU A 522 -48.72 24.45 1.80
C GLU A 522 -47.45 24.15 0.98
N ARG A 523 -47.11 25.09 0.10
CA ARG A 523 -46.03 25.05 -0.91
C ARG A 523 -44.82 25.85 -0.44
N GLY A 524 -43.66 25.39 -0.88
CA GLY A 524 -42.38 26.11 -0.99
C GLY A 524 -41.26 25.10 -0.71
N GLY A 525 -40.43 24.63 -1.65
CA GLY A 525 -39.97 25.19 -2.91
C GLY A 525 -38.44 25.17 -2.83
N ASP A 526 -37.83 24.04 -3.20
CA ASP A 526 -36.45 23.92 -3.69
C ASP A 526 -36.25 22.53 -4.33
N ASP A 527 -35.47 22.53 -5.40
CA ASP A 527 -35.48 21.58 -6.50
C ASP A 527 -34.95 20.18 -6.16
N ALA A 528 -35.81 19.17 -6.40
CA ALA A 528 -35.45 17.77 -6.46
C ALA A 528 -35.38 17.33 -7.93
N MET A 529 -34.16 17.14 -8.46
CA MET A 529 -33.96 16.33 -9.66
C MET A 529 -33.95 14.85 -9.24
N SER A 530 -35.11 14.20 -9.36
CA SER A 530 -35.22 12.76 -9.20
C SER A 530 -34.58 12.07 -10.41
N MET A 531 -33.38 11.52 -10.24
CA MET A 531 -32.80 10.61 -11.23
C MET A 531 -33.26 9.18 -10.94
N SER A 532 -34.49 8.87 -11.34
CA SER A 532 -34.95 7.50 -11.53
C SER A 532 -34.57 7.07 -12.95
N ILE A 533 -33.41 6.45 -13.12
CA ILE A 533 -33.24 5.48 -14.19
C ILE A 533 -32.54 4.23 -13.67
N GLY A 534 -33.28 3.12 -13.68
CA GLY A 534 -32.80 1.78 -13.42
C GLY A 534 -32.08 1.14 -14.62
N SER A 535 -31.06 0.36 -14.28
CA SER A 535 -30.74 -0.93 -14.89
C SER A 535 -29.86 -1.69 -13.90
N GLU A 536 -30.39 -2.00 -12.71
CA GLU A 536 -29.73 -2.90 -11.77
C GLU A 536 -30.53 -4.21 -11.74
N SER A 537 -30.10 -5.13 -12.59
CA SER A 537 -30.46 -6.54 -12.50
C SER A 537 -29.21 -7.34 -12.77
N TYR A 538 -28.30 -7.27 -11.80
CA TYR A 538 -27.29 -8.31 -11.58
C TYR A 538 -27.26 -8.55 -10.08
N ALA A 539 -27.89 -9.64 -9.65
CA ALA A 539 -27.57 -10.25 -8.38
C ALA A 539 -26.37 -11.18 -8.63
N PRO A 540 -25.25 -10.99 -7.93
CA PRO A 540 -24.45 -12.10 -7.46
C PRO A 540 -24.60 -12.12 -5.94
N SER A 541 -25.63 -12.81 -5.46
CA SER A 541 -25.64 -13.16 -4.05
C SER A 541 -24.69 -14.34 -3.82
N ARG A 542 -23.77 -14.13 -2.88
CA ARG A 542 -23.01 -15.14 -2.13
C ARG A 542 -21.99 -15.97 -2.90
N GLN A 543 -20.77 -15.43 -2.95
CA GLN A 543 -19.53 -16.17 -2.66
C GLN A 543 -18.38 -15.19 -2.36
N LEU A 544 -18.43 -14.52 -1.21
CA LEU A 544 -17.30 -13.74 -0.66
C LEU A 544 -17.32 -13.78 0.88
N PHE A 545 -17.35 -15.00 1.43
CA PHE A 545 -16.72 -15.28 2.72
C PHE A 545 -15.87 -16.54 2.61
N THR A 546 -14.95 -16.52 1.65
CA THR A 546 -13.72 -17.33 1.64
C THR A 546 -12.62 -16.45 1.07
N ALA A 547 -11.96 -15.68 1.95
CA ALA A 547 -10.60 -15.12 1.84
C ALA A 547 -10.36 -13.85 2.69
N ALA A 548 -11.27 -13.48 3.61
CA ALA A 548 -10.98 -12.50 4.65
C ALA A 548 -10.47 -13.18 5.93
N ASP A 549 -9.29 -13.80 5.84
CA ASP A 549 -8.48 -14.11 7.01
C ASP A 549 -7.07 -13.53 6.87
N ARG A 550 -7.00 -12.21 7.05
CA ARG A 550 -5.87 -11.59 7.76
C ARG A 550 -6.38 -10.73 8.90
N GLN A 551 -6.24 -11.34 10.09
CA GLN A 551 -6.02 -10.78 11.42
C GLN A 551 -7.10 -9.86 12.02
N PRO A 552 -7.48 -10.21 13.26
CA PRO A 552 -7.17 -9.30 14.36
C PRO A 552 -6.29 -9.97 15.42
N VAL A 553 -5.38 -9.17 15.98
CA VAL A 553 -4.82 -9.24 17.35
C VAL A 553 -6.03 -9.12 18.32
N PRO A 554 -6.15 -9.72 19.55
CA PRO A 554 -5.19 -9.53 20.66
C PRO A 554 -5.11 -10.60 21.81
N ASP A 555 -4.08 -10.41 22.63
CA ASP A 555 -3.98 -10.48 24.11
C ASP A 555 -4.40 -11.69 24.99
N LYS A 556 -3.37 -12.17 25.72
CA LYS A 556 -3.20 -12.58 27.15
C LYS A 556 -4.23 -13.50 27.85
N GLU A 557 -3.82 -14.75 28.15
CA GLU A 557 -3.41 -15.34 29.49
C GLU A 557 -4.63 -15.81 30.34
N ALA A 558 -4.70 -16.98 31.02
CA ALA A 558 -3.70 -17.75 31.78
C ALA A 558 -4.01 -19.29 31.99
N LEU A 559 -2.91 -20.08 32.12
CA LEU A 559 -2.50 -21.27 32.97
C LEU A 559 -3.49 -22.38 33.48
N PRO A 560 -3.03 -23.58 33.96
CA PRO A 560 -2.03 -24.57 33.47
C PRO A 560 -2.42 -26.09 33.62
N GLY A 561 -1.73 -27.00 32.90
CA GLY A 561 -1.63 -28.47 33.14
C GLY A 561 -2.69 -29.34 32.43
N GLU A 562 -2.44 -30.45 31.74
CA GLU A 562 -1.33 -31.42 31.68
C GLU A 562 -1.08 -31.88 30.23
N VAL A 563 0.02 -32.59 30.04
CA VAL A 563 0.56 -33.06 28.75
C VAL A 563 -0.21 -34.29 28.26
N MET A 564 -0.68 -34.27 27.00
CA MET A 564 -0.80 -35.50 26.20
C MET A 564 -0.18 -35.27 24.82
N ASN A 565 0.81 -36.12 24.53
CA ASN A 565 1.62 -36.10 23.33
C ASN A 565 0.81 -36.49 22.09
N GLY A 566 1.07 -35.79 20.98
CA GLY A 566 0.79 -36.30 19.64
C GLY A 566 -0.14 -35.45 18.79
N GLU A 567 0.24 -34.22 18.46
CA GLU A 567 -0.29 -33.53 17.28
C GLU A 567 0.84 -32.84 16.55
N THR A 568 0.94 -33.14 15.26
CA THR A 568 1.91 -32.61 14.30
C THR A 568 1.76 -31.11 14.19
N THR A 569 2.77 -30.37 14.65
CA THR A 569 2.86 -28.93 14.48
C THR A 569 2.97 -28.59 12.99
N GLU A 570 2.00 -27.88 12.44
CA GLU A 570 2.10 -27.32 11.09
C GLU A 570 3.24 -26.28 11.04
N GLU A 571 4.25 -26.55 10.21
CA GLU A 571 5.32 -25.61 9.92
C GLU A 571 4.80 -24.48 9.02
N ILE A 572 4.52 -23.33 9.62
CA ILE A 572 4.18 -22.11 8.89
C ILE A 572 5.44 -21.59 8.18
N LYS A 573 5.39 -21.43 6.86
CA LYS A 573 6.49 -20.86 6.06
C LYS A 573 6.78 -19.41 6.50
N VAL A 574 7.92 -19.22 7.15
CA VAL A 574 8.40 -17.92 7.62
C VAL A 574 8.87 -17.03 6.47
N THR A 575 8.40 -15.78 6.43
CA THR A 575 8.80 -14.79 5.40
C THR A 575 10.27 -14.40 5.51
N ALA A 576 10.89 -14.00 4.39
CA ALA A 576 12.31 -13.61 4.35
C ALA A 576 12.62 -12.38 5.24
N ALA A 577 11.68 -11.43 5.34
CA ALA A 577 11.80 -10.27 6.24
C ALA A 577 11.84 -10.71 7.71
N ARG A 578 10.98 -11.66 8.11
CA ARG A 578 10.97 -12.21 9.46
C ARG A 578 12.28 -12.94 9.77
N LYS A 579 12.83 -13.70 8.82
CA LYS A 579 14.14 -14.37 8.99
C LYS A 579 15.28 -13.38 9.22
N ARG A 580 15.33 -12.29 8.45
CA ARG A 580 16.35 -11.22 8.60
C ARG A 580 16.21 -10.49 9.94
N TRP A 581 15.00 -10.15 10.36
CA TRP A 581 14.75 -9.51 11.65
C TRP A 581 15.15 -10.42 12.82
N VAL A 582 14.73 -11.69 12.79
CA VAL A 582 15.10 -12.67 13.81
C VAL A 582 16.63 -12.84 13.86
N ALA A 583 17.31 -12.91 12.72
CA ALA A 583 18.77 -12.96 12.66
C ALA A 583 19.43 -11.72 13.31
N LEU A 584 18.90 -10.52 13.05
CA LEU A 584 19.38 -9.28 13.67
C LEU A 584 19.17 -9.27 15.19
N CYS A 585 17.99 -9.69 15.68
CA CYS A 585 17.73 -9.81 17.11
C CYS A 585 18.68 -10.80 17.77
N TRP A 586 18.97 -11.93 17.11
CA TRP A 586 19.96 -12.90 17.59
C TRP A 586 21.37 -12.33 17.61
N MET A 587 21.77 -11.57 16.59
CA MET A 587 23.07 -10.88 16.54
C MET A 587 23.22 -9.85 17.66
N LEU A 588 22.19 -9.06 17.97
CA LEU A 588 22.24 -8.05 19.03
C LEU A 588 22.19 -8.66 20.44
N THR A 589 21.55 -9.81 20.59
CA THR A 589 21.35 -10.48 21.90
C THR A 589 22.21 -11.72 22.09
N PHE A 590 23.22 -11.93 21.25
CA PHE A 590 24.02 -13.16 21.21
C PHE A 590 24.74 -13.49 22.52
N TRP A 591 25.18 -12.46 23.26
CA TRP A 591 25.89 -12.57 24.54
C TRP A 591 24.98 -13.02 25.70
N ILE A 592 23.66 -13.11 25.48
CA ILE A 592 22.71 -13.67 26.42
C ILE A 592 22.24 -15.03 25.89
N PRO A 593 22.88 -16.15 26.27
CA PRO A 593 22.52 -17.47 25.78
C PRO A 593 21.19 -17.95 26.36
N ASN A 594 20.57 -18.91 25.66
CA ASN A 594 19.26 -19.48 25.99
C ASN A 594 19.17 -20.07 27.41
N PHE A 595 20.28 -20.57 27.96
CA PHE A 595 20.33 -21.10 29.32
C PHE A 595 20.12 -19.99 30.36
N MET A 596 20.75 -18.81 30.20
CA MET A 596 20.61 -17.69 31.13
C MET A 596 19.16 -17.18 31.16
N LEU A 597 18.51 -17.06 29.99
CA LEU A 597 17.09 -16.68 29.93
C LEU A 597 16.17 -17.71 30.59
N SER A 598 16.50 -19.00 30.48
CA SER A 598 15.69 -20.08 31.05
C SER A 598 15.89 -20.28 32.57
N HIS A 599 17.12 -20.13 33.08
CA HIS A 599 17.48 -20.40 34.48
C HIS A 599 17.44 -19.14 35.35
N VAL A 600 18.02 -18.04 34.86
CA VAL A 600 18.11 -16.77 35.60
C VAL A 600 16.86 -15.92 35.34
N GLY A 601 16.43 -15.81 34.08
CA GLY A 601 15.20 -15.10 33.70
C GLY A 601 13.90 -15.87 33.95
N ARG A 602 13.99 -17.16 34.32
CA ARG A 602 12.84 -18.09 34.49
C ARG A 602 11.92 -18.21 33.25
N ILE A 603 12.40 -17.82 32.06
CA ILE A 603 11.64 -17.88 30.80
C ILE A 603 11.89 -19.23 30.11
N LYS A 604 11.10 -20.25 30.47
CA LYS A 604 11.29 -21.63 29.97
C LYS A 604 10.83 -21.82 28.51
N ARG A 605 9.83 -21.05 28.07
CA ARG A 605 9.22 -21.15 26.73
C ARG A 605 10.09 -20.52 25.63
N MET A 606 10.22 -21.18 24.47
CA MET A 606 11.07 -20.73 23.35
C MET A 606 10.56 -19.48 22.65
N ASP A 607 9.26 -19.40 22.41
CA ASP A 607 8.55 -18.28 21.81
C ASP A 607 8.63 -17.01 22.68
N VAL A 608 8.51 -17.16 24.01
CA VAL A 608 8.65 -16.04 24.96
C VAL A 608 10.09 -15.54 25.01
N ARG A 609 11.09 -16.43 24.93
CA ARG A 609 12.51 -16.02 24.82
C ARG A 609 12.78 -15.25 23.53
N GLN A 610 12.17 -15.66 22.42
CA GLN A 610 12.29 -14.95 21.15
C GLN A 610 11.63 -13.56 21.20
N ALA A 611 10.42 -13.46 21.77
CA ALA A 611 9.76 -12.18 21.97
C ALA A 611 10.55 -11.23 22.90
N TRP A 612 11.19 -11.78 23.94
CA TRP A 612 12.08 -11.02 24.82
C TRP A 612 13.29 -10.46 24.06
N ARG A 613 13.95 -11.28 23.24
CA ARG A 613 15.08 -10.85 22.40
C ARG A 613 14.69 -9.72 21.44
N GLU A 614 13.49 -9.80 20.85
CA GLU A 614 12.97 -8.78 19.95
C GLU A 614 12.72 -7.45 20.67
N LYS A 615 12.08 -7.46 21.85
CA LYS A 615 11.86 -6.25 22.64
C LYS A 615 13.17 -5.62 23.15
N PHE A 616 14.12 -6.45 23.58
CA PHE A 616 15.41 -5.97 24.06
C PHE A 616 16.27 -5.41 22.91
N ALA A 617 16.23 -6.03 21.73
CA ALA A 617 16.89 -5.50 20.53
C ALA A 617 16.35 -4.12 20.13
N ILE A 618 15.02 -3.93 20.17
CA ILE A 618 14.41 -2.61 19.92
C ILE A 618 14.89 -1.58 20.95
N ASN A 619 14.92 -1.96 22.23
CA ASN A 619 15.39 -1.06 23.30
C ASN A 619 16.87 -0.67 23.10
N MET A 620 17.75 -1.61 22.73
CA MET A 620 19.15 -1.31 22.43
C MET A 620 19.32 -0.38 21.22
N ILE A 621 18.51 -0.55 20.17
CA ILE A 621 18.52 0.34 19.00
C ILE A 621 18.11 1.77 19.41
N ILE A 622 17.09 1.92 20.26
CA ILE A 622 16.68 3.23 20.77
C ILE A 622 17.81 3.88 21.56
N TRP A 623 18.43 3.16 22.51
CA TRP A 623 19.57 3.69 23.27
C TRP A 623 20.76 4.05 22.39
N PHE A 624 21.04 3.27 21.34
CA PHE A 624 22.10 3.57 20.39
C PHE A 624 21.81 4.86 19.61
N ILE A 625 20.59 5.05 19.11
CA ILE A 625 20.20 6.28 18.40
C ILE A 625 20.27 7.49 19.34
N CYS A 626 19.79 7.35 20.58
CA CYS A 626 19.93 8.40 21.60
C CYS A 626 21.40 8.70 21.89
N GLY A 627 22.26 7.68 22.00
CA GLY A 627 23.70 7.84 22.20
C GLY A 627 24.38 8.56 21.04
N CYS A 628 24.02 8.23 19.79
CA CYS A 628 24.48 8.93 18.60
C CYS A 628 24.05 10.40 18.61
N ALA A 629 22.82 10.70 19.01
CA ALA A 629 22.34 12.07 19.12
C ALA A 629 23.12 12.86 20.18
N VAL A 630 23.37 12.27 21.36
CA VAL A 630 24.19 12.89 22.42
C VAL A 630 25.63 13.11 21.95
N PHE A 631 26.21 12.14 21.24
CA PHE A 631 27.56 12.26 20.68
C PHE A 631 27.66 13.43 19.69
N VAL A 632 26.68 13.57 18.78
CA VAL A 632 26.64 14.67 17.81
C VAL A 632 26.49 16.02 18.51
N ILE A 633 25.65 16.13 19.55
CA ILE A 633 25.39 17.40 20.22
C ILE A 633 26.54 17.82 21.15
N ALA A 634 27.03 16.90 22.00
CA ALA A 634 27.93 17.24 23.10
C ALA A 634 29.41 16.97 22.81
N VAL A 635 29.72 15.97 21.99
CA VAL A 635 31.11 15.48 21.79
C VAL A 635 31.70 15.98 20.48
N LEU A 636 30.92 15.95 19.39
CA LEU A 636 31.40 16.29 18.06
C LEU A 636 31.90 17.75 17.95
N GLY A 637 31.23 18.68 18.62
CA GLY A 637 31.65 20.09 18.65
C GLY A 637 33.03 20.30 19.28
N VAL A 638 33.27 19.67 20.43
CA VAL A 638 34.55 19.76 21.17
C VAL A 638 35.66 18.99 20.45
N LEU A 639 35.33 17.91 19.73
CA LEU A 639 36.29 17.13 18.95
C LEU A 639 36.78 17.89 17.71
N ILE A 640 35.89 18.62 17.01
CA ILE A 640 36.22 19.35 15.78
C ILE A 640 36.90 20.70 16.09
N CYS A 641 36.46 21.40 17.13
CA CYS A 641 37.03 22.68 17.54
C CYS A 641 37.39 22.65 19.03
N PRO A 642 38.64 22.28 19.38
CA PRO A 642 39.08 22.25 20.77
C PRO A 642 39.14 23.66 21.36
N THR A 643 38.90 23.78 22.66
CA THR A 643 38.95 25.07 23.36
C THR A 643 40.37 25.64 23.37
N GLU A 644 40.58 26.80 22.76
CA GLU A 644 41.85 27.53 22.80
C GLU A 644 41.81 28.67 23.84
N HIS A 645 42.83 28.79 24.68
CA HIS A 645 42.98 29.88 25.66
C HIS A 645 43.63 31.12 25.02
N VAL A 646 42.87 31.78 24.14
CA VAL A 646 43.33 32.92 23.34
C VAL A 646 42.33 34.08 23.50
N PHE A 647 42.85 35.29 23.70
CA PHE A 647 42.06 36.51 23.93
C PHE A 647 42.31 37.53 22.81
N SER A 648 41.27 37.99 22.14
CA SER A 648 41.37 39.14 21.22
C SER A 648 41.65 40.44 22.00
N SER A 649 42.14 41.47 21.30
CA SER A 649 42.37 42.79 21.93
C SER A 649 41.11 43.38 22.55
N ASN A 650 39.95 43.11 21.96
CA ASN A 650 38.66 43.60 22.46
C ASN A 650 38.19 42.79 23.68
N GLU A 651 38.37 41.46 23.68
CA GLU A 651 38.10 40.62 24.84
C GLU A 651 38.99 41.03 26.03
N LEU A 652 40.29 41.29 25.79
CA LEU A 652 41.17 41.81 26.83
C LEU A 652 40.64 43.14 27.39
N ALA A 653 40.27 44.10 26.55
CA ALA A 653 39.74 45.39 26.99
C ALA A 653 38.43 45.28 27.81
N SER A 654 37.63 44.24 27.56
CA SER A 654 36.43 43.95 28.36
C SER A 654 36.76 43.46 29.79
N HIS A 655 37.95 42.89 30.00
CA HIS A 655 38.47 42.52 31.32
C HIS A 655 39.24 43.67 32.02
N SER A 656 38.67 44.88 31.91
CA SER A 656 39.12 46.06 32.64
C SER A 656 38.35 46.21 33.95
N THR A 657 38.90 46.95 34.92
CA THR A 657 38.28 47.16 36.24
C THR A 657 36.88 47.75 36.18
N THR A 658 36.54 48.47 35.11
CA THR A 658 35.23 49.10 34.91
C THR A 658 34.16 48.11 34.44
N ASN A 659 34.54 47.12 33.62
CA ASN A 659 33.61 46.23 32.93
C ASN A 659 33.50 44.85 33.60
N ASP A 660 34.60 44.30 34.12
CA ASP A 660 34.61 43.07 34.91
C ASP A 660 35.50 43.25 36.16
N PRO A 661 34.93 43.70 37.29
CA PRO A 661 35.68 43.95 38.52
C PRO A 661 36.28 42.69 39.16
N ASN A 662 35.76 41.51 38.83
CA ASN A 662 36.16 40.25 39.46
C ASN A 662 37.27 39.55 38.67
N ASN A 663 37.28 39.68 37.34
CA ASN A 663 38.33 39.09 36.49
C ASN A 663 39.03 40.18 35.67
N VAL A 664 40.04 40.81 36.28
CA VAL A 664 40.82 41.87 35.64
C VAL A 664 42.08 41.25 35.03
N TYR A 665 42.28 41.42 33.72
CA TYR A 665 43.39 40.82 32.98
C TYR A 665 44.28 41.86 32.32
N ALA A 666 45.57 41.61 32.20
CA ALA A 666 46.49 42.43 31.40
C ALA A 666 47.43 41.56 30.58
N SER A 667 47.91 42.09 29.46
CA SER A 667 48.89 41.40 28.62
C SER A 667 50.30 41.90 28.87
N VAL A 668 51.28 41.00 28.81
CA VAL A 668 52.71 41.31 28.81
C VAL A 668 53.37 40.43 27.75
N ARG A 669 53.91 41.05 26.70
CA ARG A 669 54.56 40.40 25.54
C ARG A 669 53.72 39.28 24.94
N GLY A 670 52.42 39.54 24.76
CA GLY A 670 51.48 38.59 24.16
C GLY A 670 50.94 37.50 25.09
N GLU A 671 51.39 37.41 26.34
CA GLU A 671 50.83 36.52 27.36
C GLU A 671 49.83 37.28 28.23
N VAL A 672 48.70 36.66 28.55
CA VAL A 672 47.62 37.26 29.36
C VAL A 672 47.68 36.72 30.79
N PHE A 673 47.69 37.64 31.75
CA PHE A 673 47.80 37.36 33.18
C PHE A 673 46.60 37.86 33.97
N ASP A 674 46.26 37.14 35.04
CA ASP A 674 45.22 37.48 36.00
C ASP A 674 45.73 38.50 37.03
N LEU A 675 45.28 39.75 36.91
CA LEU A 675 45.65 40.84 37.81
C LEU A 675 44.87 40.81 39.13
N THR A 676 43.67 40.22 39.16
CA THR A 676 42.89 40.10 40.40
C THR A 676 43.69 39.31 41.44
N GLN A 677 44.15 38.11 41.07
CA GLN A 677 44.96 37.28 41.96
C GLN A 677 46.37 37.84 42.18
N LEU A 678 46.98 38.42 41.14
CA LEU A 678 48.31 39.02 41.23
C LEU A 678 48.33 40.22 42.18
N SER A 679 47.30 41.07 42.18
CA SER A 679 47.24 42.28 43.01
C SER A 679 47.21 41.96 44.52
N ILE A 680 46.61 40.83 44.90
CA ILE A 680 46.59 40.33 46.28
C ILE A 680 47.98 39.79 46.65
N ALA A 681 48.56 38.94 45.82
CA ALA A 681 49.89 38.37 46.06
C ALA A 681 51.00 39.45 46.08
N HIS A 682 50.88 40.46 45.21
CA HIS A 682 51.77 41.61 45.18
C HIS A 682 51.60 42.47 46.43
N GLY A 683 50.37 42.71 46.90
CA GLY A 683 50.11 43.46 48.13
C GLY A 683 50.70 42.81 49.39
N ILE A 684 50.76 41.47 49.44
CA ILE A 684 51.38 40.71 50.55
C ILE A 684 52.91 40.84 50.52
N ARG A 685 53.53 40.87 49.33
CA ARG A 685 54.99 40.87 49.16
C ARG A 685 55.61 42.27 49.13
N VAL A 686 54.88 43.24 48.58
CA VAL A 686 55.28 44.63 48.37
C VAL A 686 54.10 45.52 48.76
N SER A 687 53.98 45.81 50.06
CA SER A 687 52.87 46.57 50.64
C SER A 687 52.85 48.07 50.30
N VAL A 688 53.85 48.54 49.54
CA VAL A 688 54.03 49.97 49.20
C VAL A 688 53.11 50.39 48.04
N VAL A 689 52.63 49.46 47.22
CA VAL A 689 51.80 49.75 46.04
C VAL A 689 50.35 49.33 46.28
N PRO A 690 49.36 50.25 46.20
CA PRO A 690 47.95 49.90 46.35
C PRO A 690 47.46 48.95 45.25
N SER A 691 46.66 47.94 45.61
CA SER A 691 46.10 46.97 44.64
C SER A 691 45.27 47.66 43.54
N LYS A 692 44.63 48.81 43.84
CA LYS A 692 43.88 49.60 42.85
C LYS A 692 44.75 50.13 41.70
N SER A 693 46.01 50.48 41.97
CA SER A 693 46.97 50.95 40.96
C SER A 693 47.49 49.82 40.07
N ILE A 694 47.44 48.58 40.55
CA ILE A 694 47.78 47.40 39.75
C ILE A 694 46.59 47.05 38.85
N LEU A 695 45.38 47.08 39.40
CA LEU A 695 44.15 46.77 38.66
C LEU A 695 43.85 47.79 37.55
N SER A 696 44.33 49.04 37.64
CA SER A 696 44.15 50.04 36.58
C SER A 696 44.84 49.69 35.26
N TYR A 697 45.80 48.76 35.27
CA TYR A 697 46.39 48.21 34.04
C TYR A 697 45.51 47.14 33.38
N GLY A 698 44.36 46.81 33.99
CA GLY A 698 43.35 45.92 33.45
C GLY A 698 42.85 46.34 32.08
N GLY A 699 42.84 45.39 31.14
CA GLY A 699 42.44 45.57 29.76
C GLY A 699 43.47 46.23 28.86
N THR A 700 44.70 46.45 29.34
CA THR A 700 45.78 47.10 28.57
C THR A 700 47.00 46.20 28.40
N ASP A 701 47.86 46.54 27.44
CA ASP A 701 49.17 45.91 27.24
C ASP A 701 50.22 46.57 28.14
N ALA A 702 50.62 45.85 29.19
CA ALA A 702 51.61 46.26 30.17
C ALA A 702 53.06 45.90 29.75
N THR A 703 53.32 45.49 28.51
CA THR A 703 54.68 45.17 28.02
C THR A 703 55.70 46.26 28.32
N LYS A 704 55.30 47.53 28.16
CA LYS A 704 56.19 48.68 28.38
C LYS A 704 56.54 48.93 29.86
N LEU A 705 55.79 48.32 30.79
CA LEU A 705 56.06 48.40 32.22
C LEU A 705 57.28 47.56 32.62
N PHE A 706 57.58 46.51 31.87
CA PHE A 706 58.66 45.56 32.15
C PHE A 706 59.79 45.68 31.13
N PRO A 707 60.74 46.62 31.32
CA PRO A 707 61.94 46.67 30.50
C PRO A 707 62.77 45.40 30.70
N VAL A 708 63.38 44.90 29.62
CA VAL A 708 64.10 43.62 29.62
C VAL A 708 65.60 43.81 29.36
N GLN A 709 66.40 43.00 30.04
CA GLN A 709 67.84 42.88 29.82
C GLN A 709 68.11 41.82 28.73
N VAL A 710 68.68 42.23 27.58
CA VAL A 710 68.87 41.33 26.42
C VAL A 710 69.79 40.15 26.78
N SER A 711 70.85 40.41 27.54
CA SER A 711 71.84 39.38 27.93
C SER A 711 71.29 38.27 28.84
N ALA A 712 70.19 38.51 29.56
CA ALA A 712 69.57 37.51 30.42
C ALA A 712 68.53 36.65 29.70
N LEU A 713 67.99 37.15 28.58
CA LEU A 713 66.90 36.51 27.84
C LEU A 713 67.33 35.88 26.52
N CYS A 714 68.54 36.19 26.06
CA CYS A 714 69.06 35.78 24.77
C CYS A 714 70.55 35.44 24.83
N ASN A 715 70.91 34.28 24.27
CA ASN A 715 72.30 33.80 24.20
C ASN A 715 73.00 34.18 22.88
N GLY A 716 72.34 34.96 22.02
CA GLY A 716 72.90 35.46 20.76
C GLY A 716 73.35 34.36 19.79
N ILE A 717 74.29 34.70 18.90
CA ILE A 717 74.85 33.77 17.90
C ILE A 717 75.94 32.90 18.55
N THR A 718 76.81 33.51 19.36
CA THR A 718 78.04 32.92 19.93
C THR A 718 77.88 32.27 21.30
N GLY A 719 76.68 32.34 21.92
CA GLY A 719 76.39 31.72 23.22
C GLY A 719 76.29 32.68 24.40
N SER A 720 76.72 33.93 24.25
CA SER A 720 76.57 34.99 25.26
C SER A 720 76.40 36.36 24.61
N VAL A 721 75.55 37.22 25.20
CA VAL A 721 75.37 38.61 24.76
C VAL A 721 75.88 39.55 25.84
N SER A 722 76.54 40.64 25.44
CA SER A 722 77.06 41.64 26.38
C SER A 722 75.94 42.35 27.15
N PRO A 723 76.09 42.59 28.46
CA PRO A 723 75.09 43.30 29.27
C PRO A 723 74.78 44.74 28.80
N TRP A 724 75.66 45.36 28.01
CA TRP A 724 75.49 46.73 27.52
C TRP A 724 74.57 46.83 26.30
N VAL A 725 74.13 45.70 25.74
CA VAL A 725 73.25 45.64 24.56
C VAL A 725 71.81 45.86 24.99
N VAL A 726 71.16 46.84 24.36
CA VAL A 726 69.75 47.18 24.55
C VAL A 726 68.96 46.93 23.27
N LEU A 727 67.69 46.54 23.43
CA LEU A 727 66.78 46.19 22.33
C LEU A 727 66.37 47.42 21.49
N ASP A 728 66.27 48.60 22.12
CA ASP A 728 65.96 49.88 21.51
C ASP A 728 66.71 50.99 22.27
N THR A 729 67.32 51.92 21.53
CA THR A 729 68.02 53.09 22.07
C THR A 729 67.11 54.29 22.28
N THR A 730 65.89 54.28 21.74
CA THR A 730 64.93 55.36 21.95
C THR A 730 64.40 55.32 23.38
N ASN A 731 64.52 56.43 24.09
CA ASN A 731 64.20 56.53 25.52
C ASN A 731 62.67 56.64 25.72
N GLN A 732 61.92 55.59 25.38
CA GLN A 732 60.46 55.53 25.58
C GLN A 732 60.09 54.98 26.97
N THR A 733 60.56 55.60 28.04
CA THR A 733 59.92 55.47 29.35
C THR A 733 58.83 56.55 29.47
N SER A 734 57.75 56.39 28.73
CA SER A 734 56.58 57.28 28.83
C SER A 734 55.71 56.95 30.05
N ASN A 735 56.00 55.85 30.77
CA ASN A 735 55.26 55.43 31.94
C ASN A 735 56.14 55.60 33.20
N VAL A 736 55.68 56.43 34.13
CA VAL A 736 56.41 56.79 35.36
C VAL A 736 56.66 55.56 36.22
N ASP A 737 55.83 54.53 36.12
CA ASP A 737 55.92 53.30 36.92
C ASP A 737 56.98 52.31 36.41
N ALA A 738 57.46 52.46 35.16
CA ALA A 738 58.45 51.54 34.58
C ALA A 738 59.81 51.59 35.31
N GLN A 739 60.12 52.69 36.00
CA GLN A 739 61.33 52.85 36.80
C GLN A 739 61.45 51.81 37.94
N TYR A 740 60.32 51.31 38.45
CA TYR A 740 60.29 50.32 39.55
C TYR A 740 60.55 48.89 39.07
N HIS A 741 60.60 48.68 37.76
CA HIS A 741 60.86 47.39 37.13
C HIS A 741 62.11 47.41 36.24
N ASP A 742 62.86 48.51 36.24
CA ASP A 742 64.06 48.70 35.42
C ASP A 742 65.35 48.29 36.14
N PHE A 743 65.69 47.01 36.03
CA PHE A 743 66.92 46.43 36.57
C PHE A 743 67.99 46.16 35.49
N ARG A 744 67.95 46.91 34.39
CA ARG A 744 68.91 46.75 33.28
C ARG A 744 70.33 47.17 33.71
N ALA A 745 71.34 46.68 33.00
CA ALA A 745 72.75 46.84 33.38
C ALA A 745 73.25 48.29 33.53
N PHE A 746 72.52 49.28 32.99
CA PHE A 746 72.86 50.70 33.07
C PHE A 746 72.13 51.47 34.18
N THR A 747 71.32 50.81 35.01
CA THR A 747 70.64 51.42 36.17
C THR A 747 71.47 51.27 37.46
N ASN A 748 71.09 51.98 38.53
CA ASN A 748 71.80 51.96 39.81
C ASN A 748 71.65 50.62 40.59
N ASP A 749 70.70 49.75 40.22
CA ASP A 749 70.47 48.42 40.80
C ASP A 749 70.29 47.38 39.68
N PRO A 750 71.39 46.86 39.08
CA PRO A 750 71.30 45.92 37.97
C PRO A 750 71.02 44.49 38.47
N ARG A 751 69.90 43.91 38.03
CA ARG A 751 69.50 42.52 38.31
C ARG A 751 69.10 41.83 37.01
N ALA A 752 70.08 41.19 36.38
CA ALA A 752 69.93 40.63 35.02
C ALA A 752 68.77 39.62 34.92
N ASP A 753 68.67 38.69 35.88
CA ASP A 753 67.70 37.58 35.81
C ASP A 753 66.33 37.90 36.40
N TRP A 754 66.15 39.08 37.02
CA TRP A 754 64.92 39.42 37.75
C TRP A 754 63.65 39.28 36.90
N TYR A 755 63.69 39.78 35.67
CA TYR A 755 62.55 39.69 34.75
C TYR A 755 62.23 38.22 34.41
N TYR A 756 63.25 37.41 34.14
CA TYR A 756 63.08 36.01 33.80
C TYR A 756 62.46 35.24 34.99
N GLU A 757 63.02 35.38 36.19
CA GLU A 757 62.50 34.73 37.40
C GLU A 757 61.07 35.17 37.74
N SER A 758 60.80 36.47 37.66
CA SER A 758 59.47 37.03 37.92
C SER A 758 58.45 36.52 36.91
N MET A 759 58.81 36.49 35.63
CA MET A 759 57.94 36.03 34.57
C MET A 759 57.72 34.51 34.61
N VAL A 760 58.72 33.71 35.01
CA VAL A 760 58.55 32.26 35.25
C VAL A 760 57.52 32.02 36.36
N ARG A 761 57.59 32.78 37.46
CA ARG A 761 56.60 32.68 38.55
C ARG A 761 55.21 33.12 38.09
N MET A 762 55.13 34.24 37.37
CA MET A 762 53.85 34.75 36.84
C MET A 762 53.22 33.78 35.85
N ARG A 763 54.02 33.15 34.98
CA ARG A 763 53.55 32.13 34.03
C ARG A 763 52.99 30.89 34.72
N TYR A 764 53.62 30.46 35.81
CA TYR A 764 53.19 29.28 36.54
C TYR A 764 51.90 29.51 37.34
N MET A 765 51.77 30.67 38.01
CA MET A 765 50.63 30.91 38.92
C MET A 765 49.47 31.69 38.30
N TYR A 766 49.73 32.61 37.36
CA TYR A 766 48.74 33.64 36.98
C TYR A 766 48.45 33.75 35.48
N ARG A 767 49.09 32.93 34.62
CA ARG A 767 48.84 32.98 33.17
C ARG A 767 47.50 32.33 32.83
N LYS A 768 46.67 33.04 32.06
CA LYS A 768 45.37 32.56 31.58
C LYS A 768 45.37 32.18 30.10
N GLY A 769 46.23 32.79 29.29
CA GLY A 769 46.27 32.52 27.85
C GLY A 769 47.24 33.42 27.10
N PHE A 770 47.05 33.52 25.79
CA PHE A 770 47.80 34.42 24.90
C PHE A 770 46.86 35.43 24.23
N ILE A 771 47.43 36.54 23.76
CA ILE A 771 46.72 37.44 22.84
C ILE A 771 46.60 36.76 21.48
N GLY A 772 45.38 36.75 20.95
CA GLY A 772 45.02 36.16 19.67
C GLY A 772 45.07 37.15 18.54
N TYR A 773 45.75 36.77 17.46
CA TYR A 773 45.68 37.50 16.21
C TYR A 773 45.08 36.62 15.13
N GLN A 774 44.07 37.16 14.44
CA GLN A 774 43.49 36.46 13.31
C GLN A 774 44.46 36.47 12.12
N PRO A 775 44.49 35.43 11.26
CA PRO A 775 45.33 35.43 10.07
C PRO A 775 45.11 36.64 9.14
N LYS A 776 43.89 37.20 9.13
CA LYS A 776 43.55 38.42 8.40
C LYS A 776 44.22 39.65 9.01
N GLU A 777 44.24 39.76 10.33
CA GLU A 777 44.89 40.87 11.05
C GLU A 777 46.40 40.84 10.86
N ILE A 778 47.01 39.65 10.89
CA ILE A 778 48.45 39.46 10.65
C ILE A 778 48.83 39.91 9.23
N LYS A 779 48.02 39.57 8.22
CA LYS A 779 48.21 40.06 6.85
C LYS A 779 48.09 41.58 6.75
N ASN A 780 47.11 42.19 7.45
CA ASN A 780 46.96 43.65 7.49
C ASN A 780 48.16 44.33 8.17
N MET A 781 48.73 43.72 9.21
CA MET A 781 49.95 44.23 9.86
C MET A 781 51.15 44.18 8.92
N ALA A 782 51.29 43.10 8.15
CA ALA A 782 52.33 42.98 7.13
C ALA A 782 52.18 44.04 6.02
N GLN A 783 50.95 44.32 5.58
CA GLN A 783 50.66 45.41 4.63
C GLN A 783 51.06 46.79 5.18
N ASN A 784 50.94 46.99 6.49
CA ASN A 784 51.39 48.19 7.19
C ASN A 784 52.92 48.24 7.42
N ARG A 785 53.71 47.47 6.66
CA ARG A 785 55.18 47.38 6.74
C ARG A 785 55.71 46.94 8.11
N ARG A 786 54.90 46.22 8.91
CA ARG A 786 55.39 45.56 10.13
C ARG A 786 56.05 44.23 9.76
N ALA A 787 57.16 43.90 10.40
CA ALA A 787 57.86 42.64 10.20
C ALA A 787 57.28 41.59 11.15
N VAL A 788 56.18 40.95 10.75
CA VAL A 788 55.42 39.99 11.56
C VAL A 788 55.41 38.63 10.89
N VAL A 789 55.73 37.57 11.61
CA VAL A 789 55.71 36.19 11.09
C VAL A 789 55.11 35.22 12.08
N ILE A 790 54.62 34.10 11.57
CA ILE A 790 54.10 32.99 12.39
C ILE A 790 55.16 31.89 12.44
N ILE A 791 55.54 31.46 13.64
CA ILE A 791 56.44 30.32 13.87
C ILE A 791 55.79 29.41 14.92
N ASP A 792 55.53 28.16 14.56
CA ASP A 792 54.92 27.11 15.38
C ASP A 792 53.61 27.58 16.07
N GLY A 793 52.80 28.37 15.35
CA GLY A 793 51.52 28.92 15.82
C GLY A 793 51.63 30.16 16.72
N LEU A 794 52.84 30.61 17.05
CA LEU A 794 53.11 31.86 17.79
C LEU A 794 53.43 33.00 16.81
N VAL A 795 53.03 34.21 17.18
CA VAL A 795 53.19 35.42 16.37
C VAL A 795 54.35 36.25 16.92
N TYR A 796 55.30 36.54 16.05
CA TYR A 796 56.51 37.29 16.39
C TYR A 796 56.58 38.59 15.60
N GLU A 797 57.00 39.68 16.24
CA GLU A 797 57.17 40.98 15.60
C GLU A 797 58.58 41.54 15.83
N MET A 798 59.22 41.99 14.74
CA MET A 798 60.59 42.53 14.75
C MET A 798 60.70 43.92 14.07
N THR A 799 59.58 44.65 13.94
CA THR A 799 59.49 45.92 13.19
C THR A 799 60.50 46.99 13.65
N ASN A 800 60.72 47.13 14.96
CA ASN A 800 61.58 48.17 15.55
C ASN A 800 62.92 47.61 16.05
N PHE A 801 63.49 46.62 15.37
CA PHE A 801 64.76 46.03 15.78
C PHE A 801 65.94 46.95 15.44
N ALA A 802 66.36 47.77 16.42
CA ALA A 802 67.52 48.66 16.33
C ALA A 802 68.43 48.44 17.57
N PRO A 803 69.20 47.35 17.62
CA PRO A 803 70.05 47.05 18.76
C PRO A 803 71.12 48.13 18.92
N GLY A 804 71.33 48.58 20.15
CA GLY A 804 72.35 49.59 20.46
C GLY A 804 73.05 49.34 21.78
N ARG A 805 73.95 50.26 22.14
CA ARG A 805 74.76 50.19 23.37
C ARG A 805 74.36 51.30 24.32
N ARG A 806 74.10 50.95 25.58
CA ARG A 806 73.86 51.93 26.64
C ARG A 806 74.69 51.55 27.87
N ALA A 807 75.50 52.49 28.34
CA ALA A 807 76.30 52.37 29.55
C ALA A 807 75.68 53.24 30.68
N PRO A 808 75.99 52.95 31.96
CA PRO A 808 75.58 53.77 33.09
C PRO A 808 76.11 55.20 32.97
N GLU A 809 75.43 56.17 33.58
CA GLU A 809 75.89 57.55 33.60
C GLU A 809 77.32 57.66 34.17
N GLY A 810 78.23 58.23 33.38
CA GLY A 810 79.65 58.37 33.75
C GLY A 810 80.60 57.27 33.26
N GLN A 811 80.12 56.24 32.56
CA GLN A 811 80.97 55.20 31.93
C GLN A 811 80.76 55.11 30.41
N GLN A 812 81.83 54.90 29.64
CA GLN A 812 81.73 54.61 28.20
C GLN A 812 81.69 53.09 27.96
N ALA A 813 80.74 52.62 27.15
CA ALA A 813 80.67 51.22 26.76
C ALA A 813 81.93 50.81 25.97
N PRO A 814 82.49 49.59 26.16
CA PRO A 814 83.65 49.13 25.42
C PRO A 814 83.40 49.14 23.90
N ALA A 815 84.37 49.63 23.12
CA ALA A 815 84.25 49.80 21.67
C ALA A 815 84.00 48.47 20.91
N ASN A 816 84.46 47.33 21.45
CA ASN A 816 84.38 45.99 20.86
C ASN A 816 83.12 45.18 21.22
N VAL A 817 82.06 45.81 21.73
CA VAL A 817 80.79 45.10 22.00
C VAL A 817 80.01 44.90 20.70
N ASP A 818 79.82 43.64 20.31
CA ASP A 818 78.91 43.27 19.21
C ASP A 818 77.45 43.50 19.63
N VAL A 819 76.74 44.28 18.82
CA VAL A 819 75.33 44.62 19.01
C VAL A 819 74.40 43.65 18.27
N ASN A 820 74.93 42.88 17.31
CA ASN A 820 74.16 42.02 16.44
C ASN A 820 73.98 40.63 17.05
N PHE A 821 73.03 40.50 17.97
CA PHE A 821 72.74 39.22 18.61
C PHE A 821 71.80 38.30 17.79
N MET A 822 71.13 38.83 16.77
CA MET A 822 70.26 38.06 15.85
C MET A 822 70.97 37.71 14.55
N HIS A 823 70.84 36.47 14.08
CA HIS A 823 71.48 36.03 12.84
C HIS A 823 70.83 36.70 11.60
N GLN A 824 71.64 37.17 10.65
CA GLN A 824 71.16 37.94 9.49
C GLN A 824 70.14 37.18 8.63
N SER A 825 70.28 35.86 8.50
CA SER A 825 69.32 35.01 7.76
C SER A 825 67.92 35.00 8.39
N ILE A 826 67.82 35.14 9.72
CA ILE A 826 66.53 35.23 10.42
C ILE A 826 65.94 36.63 10.21
N ILE A 827 66.77 37.67 10.24
CA ILE A 827 66.35 39.05 9.94
C ILE A 827 65.79 39.15 8.52
N SER A 828 66.48 38.58 7.53
CA SER A 828 65.98 38.54 6.15
C SER A 828 64.69 37.71 6.02
N LEU A 829 64.55 36.63 6.79
CA LEU A 829 63.34 35.80 6.77
C LEU A 829 62.10 36.58 7.21
N PHE A 830 62.23 37.39 8.26
CA PHE A 830 61.15 38.24 8.78
C PHE A 830 60.76 39.36 7.79
N ASN A 831 61.75 39.95 7.11
CA ASN A 831 61.50 41.03 6.15
C ASN A 831 60.93 40.53 4.82
N GLN A 832 61.33 39.35 4.35
CA GLN A 832 60.88 38.81 3.06
C GLN A 832 59.52 38.13 3.13
N ASN A 833 59.20 37.45 4.24
CA ASN A 833 58.02 36.60 4.38
C ASN A 833 57.00 37.15 5.41
N SER A 834 56.98 38.47 5.60
CA SER A 834 56.05 39.10 6.55
C SER A 834 54.59 38.77 6.22
N GLY A 835 53.82 38.41 7.25
CA GLY A 835 52.41 38.04 7.15
C GLY A 835 52.15 36.56 6.82
N SER A 836 53.19 35.74 6.71
CA SER A 836 53.09 34.31 6.40
C SER A 836 53.61 33.41 7.52
N ASP A 837 53.27 32.11 7.44
CA ASP A 837 53.80 31.07 8.31
C ASP A 837 55.15 30.58 7.80
N VAL A 838 56.20 30.90 8.56
CA VAL A 838 57.60 30.58 8.23
C VAL A 838 58.12 29.38 9.03
N SER A 839 57.26 28.65 9.75
CA SER A 839 57.64 27.51 10.60
C SER A 839 58.43 26.44 9.85
N LYS A 840 58.06 26.16 8.59
CA LYS A 840 58.81 25.21 7.76
C LYS A 840 60.12 25.80 7.24
N LEU A 841 60.10 27.09 6.87
CA LEU A 841 61.26 27.80 6.31
C LEU A 841 62.37 28.00 7.34
N ILE A 842 62.02 28.28 8.60
CA ILE A 842 63.01 28.44 9.68
C ILE A 842 63.69 27.12 10.05
N ASN A 843 63.01 25.98 9.88
CA ASN A 843 63.61 24.65 10.09
C ASN A 843 64.52 24.23 8.92
N GLN A 844 64.34 24.81 7.74
CA GLN A 844 65.11 24.50 6.52
C GLN A 844 66.23 25.50 6.25
N ILE A 845 66.35 26.55 7.06
CA ILE A 845 67.45 27.49 6.97
C ILE A 845 68.72 26.75 7.42
N GLY A 846 69.75 26.69 6.58
CA GLY A 846 70.97 25.90 6.80
C GLY A 846 71.88 26.40 7.93
N LEU A 847 71.30 26.67 9.10
CA LEU A 847 71.96 27.04 10.35
C LEU A 847 72.25 25.78 11.16
N ASP A 848 73.32 25.86 11.94
CA ASP A 848 73.64 24.85 12.94
C ASP A 848 72.52 24.74 13.99
N ALA A 849 72.22 23.51 14.43
CA ALA A 849 71.06 23.21 15.27
C ALA A 849 71.13 23.94 16.63
N ASP A 850 72.32 24.08 17.20
CA ASP A 850 72.54 24.78 18.47
C ASP A 850 72.36 26.29 18.33
N VAL A 851 72.82 26.86 17.21
CA VAL A 851 72.59 28.27 16.87
C VAL A 851 71.10 28.53 16.69
N LEU A 852 70.39 27.67 15.95
CA LEU A 852 68.95 27.79 15.73
C LEU A 852 68.16 27.73 17.06
N ALA A 853 68.54 26.84 17.98
CA ALA A 853 67.93 26.73 19.31
C ALA A 853 68.13 28.00 20.16
N ARG A 854 69.34 28.60 20.14
CA ARG A 854 69.61 29.88 20.81
C ARG A 854 68.79 31.01 20.20
N GLN A 855 68.73 31.09 18.88
CA GLN A 855 67.98 32.12 18.16
C GLN A 855 66.46 31.99 18.40
N ARG A 856 65.91 30.77 18.45
CA ARG A 856 64.51 30.53 18.88
C ARG A 856 64.25 31.02 20.29
N THR A 857 65.18 30.83 21.21
CA THR A 857 65.06 31.31 22.60
C THR A 857 65.02 32.85 22.64
N CYS A 858 65.86 33.51 21.85
CA CYS A 858 65.84 34.97 21.68
C CYS A 858 64.51 35.46 21.10
N LEU A 859 64.01 34.82 20.03
CA LEU A 859 62.71 35.15 19.42
C LEU A 859 61.56 35.03 20.43
N ARG A 860 61.49 33.91 21.16
CA ARG A 860 60.47 33.65 22.18
C ARG A 860 60.45 34.68 23.29
N ASN A 861 61.63 35.06 23.80
CA ASN A 861 61.69 35.91 24.98
C ASN A 861 61.61 37.41 24.64
N LEU A 862 62.08 37.84 23.46
CA LEU A 862 62.21 39.27 23.10
C LEU A 862 61.19 39.78 22.08
N PHE A 863 60.64 38.93 21.21
CA PHE A 863 59.85 39.36 20.05
C PHE A 863 58.47 38.71 19.95
N LEU A 864 58.07 37.92 20.96
CA LEU A 864 56.73 37.34 21.02
C LEU A 864 55.67 38.43 21.27
N ILE A 865 54.63 38.44 20.45
CA ILE A 865 53.49 39.36 20.59
C ILE A 865 52.15 38.65 20.81
N GLY A 866 52.05 37.36 20.49
CA GLY A 866 50.81 36.60 20.71
C GLY A 866 50.80 35.22 20.05
N LYS A 867 49.61 34.66 19.86
CA LYS A 867 49.34 33.37 19.22
C LYS A 867 48.31 33.56 18.09
N VAL A 868 48.35 32.73 17.06
CA VAL A 868 47.34 32.75 16.00
C VAL A 868 45.99 32.28 16.56
N ASP A 869 44.92 33.02 16.27
CA ASP A 869 43.55 32.69 16.65
C ASP A 869 42.89 31.81 15.57
N HIS A 870 42.63 30.53 15.89
CA HIS A 870 41.98 29.58 14.99
C HIS A 870 40.45 29.47 15.18
N ARG A 871 39.85 30.25 16.09
CA ARG A 871 38.40 30.18 16.39
C ARG A 871 37.52 30.49 15.17
N ASN A 872 38.00 31.37 14.28
CA ASN A 872 37.34 31.71 13.01
C ASN A 872 37.83 30.88 11.81
N SER A 873 38.49 29.75 12.05
CA SER A 873 38.87 28.83 10.99
C SER A 873 37.63 28.19 10.34
N PRO A 874 37.71 27.79 9.06
CA PRO A 874 36.59 27.11 8.39
C PRO A 874 36.15 25.82 9.10
N GLN A 875 37.05 25.16 9.84
CA GLN A 875 36.75 23.95 10.61
C GLN A 875 35.84 24.25 11.82
N CYS A 876 36.16 25.30 12.59
CA CYS A 876 35.36 25.72 13.73
C CYS A 876 34.02 26.36 13.31
N LEU A 877 34.01 27.12 12.21
CA LEU A 877 32.75 27.68 11.67
C LEU A 877 31.82 26.58 11.14
N PHE A 878 32.37 25.54 10.51
CA PHE A 878 31.60 24.38 10.08
C PHE A 878 30.95 23.66 11.26
N ALA A 879 31.69 23.42 12.35
CA ALA A 879 31.17 22.80 13.58
C ALA A 879 30.03 23.62 14.22
N THR A 880 30.17 24.94 14.29
CA THR A 880 29.14 25.81 14.87
C THR A 880 27.87 25.84 14.01
N ASN A 881 28.02 25.96 12.68
CA ASN A 881 26.89 26.07 11.77
C ASN A 881 26.10 24.76 11.63
N ILE A 882 26.79 23.61 11.60
CA ILE A 882 26.11 22.30 11.51
C ILE A 882 25.33 21.98 12.80
N LEU A 883 25.88 22.32 13.97
CA LEU A 883 25.20 22.15 15.26
C LEU A 883 23.98 23.06 15.38
N LEU A 884 24.07 24.30 14.90
CA LEU A 884 22.96 25.24 14.88
C LEU A 884 21.84 24.75 13.95
N ALA A 885 22.18 24.29 12.74
CA ALA A 885 21.20 23.78 11.79
C ALA A 885 20.44 22.55 12.34
N LEU A 886 21.14 21.59 12.94
CA LEU A 886 20.52 20.42 13.55
C LEU A 886 19.64 20.77 14.76
N SER A 887 20.05 21.77 15.55
CA SER A 887 19.26 22.26 16.69
C SER A 887 17.98 22.95 16.25
N ILE A 888 18.03 23.76 15.18
CA ILE A 888 16.84 24.41 14.59
C ILE A 888 15.85 23.34 14.12
N VAL A 889 16.31 22.32 13.39
CA VAL A 889 15.44 21.23 12.91
C VAL A 889 14.75 20.52 14.08
N MET A 890 15.48 20.22 15.16
CA MET A 890 14.91 19.58 16.35
C MET A 890 13.85 20.45 17.04
N VAL A 891 14.14 21.76 17.23
CA VAL A 891 13.18 22.69 17.85
C VAL A 891 11.95 22.88 16.96
N SER A 892 12.11 22.94 15.64
CA SER A 892 10.97 23.02 14.70
C SER A 892 10.09 21.78 14.76
N ILE A 893 10.66 20.57 14.87
CA ILE A 893 9.88 19.32 15.01
C ILE A 893 9.09 19.31 16.32
N ILE A 894 9.73 19.70 17.42
CA ILE A 894 9.08 19.76 18.74
C ILE A 894 8.01 20.86 18.74
N GLY A 895 8.29 22.02 18.17
CA GLY A 895 7.37 23.14 18.04
C GLY A 895 6.14 22.77 17.21
N PHE A 896 6.32 22.09 16.08
CA PHE A 896 5.21 21.58 15.28
C PHE A 896 4.36 20.58 16.06
N LYS A 897 4.99 19.64 16.78
CA LYS A 897 4.27 18.69 17.64
C LYS A 897 3.50 19.38 18.77
N PHE A 898 4.09 20.42 19.37
CA PHE A 898 3.46 21.19 20.44
C PHE A 898 2.28 22.03 19.92
N ILE A 899 2.43 22.71 18.78
CA ILE A 899 1.34 23.48 18.15
C ILE A 899 0.22 22.56 17.67
N ALA A 900 0.56 21.40 17.10
CA ALA A 900 -0.43 20.38 16.73
C ALA A 900 -1.17 19.81 17.96
N ALA A 901 -0.51 19.77 19.13
CA ALA A 901 -1.12 19.36 20.39
C ALA A 901 -1.96 20.46 21.06
N LEU A 902 -1.76 21.74 20.73
CA LEU A 902 -2.59 22.87 21.18
C LEU A 902 -3.88 22.95 20.36
N HIS A 903 -4.80 22.03 20.63
CA HIS A 903 -6.13 21.99 20.02
C HIS A 903 -7.07 22.98 20.74
N PHE A 904 -7.15 24.23 20.27
CA PHE A 904 -8.04 25.28 20.82
C PHE A 904 -9.50 25.21 20.35
N GLY A 905 -9.90 24.14 19.66
CA GLY A 905 -11.30 23.90 19.32
C GLY A 905 -12.02 23.24 20.49
N SER A 906 -13.11 23.85 21.00
CA SER A 906 -14.08 23.06 21.75
C SER A 906 -14.63 22.00 20.79
N PRO A 907 -14.69 20.72 21.19
CA PRO A 907 -15.29 19.70 20.33
C PRO A 907 -16.74 20.12 20.08
N ARG A 908 -17.06 20.38 18.81
CA ARG A 908 -18.44 20.66 18.39
C ARG A 908 -19.27 19.44 18.79
N ALA A 909 -20.33 19.67 19.58
CA ALA A 909 -21.26 18.60 19.89
C ALA A 909 -21.81 18.07 18.54
N PRO A 910 -21.79 16.75 18.30
CA PRO A 910 -22.37 16.16 17.10
C PRO A 910 -23.87 16.44 17.05
N GLU A 911 -24.44 16.41 15.85
CA GLU A 911 -25.89 16.55 15.68
C GLU A 911 -26.62 15.37 16.32
N ASP A 912 -27.79 15.63 16.92
CA ASP A 912 -28.63 14.58 17.47
C ASP A 912 -29.30 13.83 16.30
N HIS A 913 -29.09 12.51 16.25
CA HIS A 913 -29.61 11.64 15.19
C HIS A 913 -30.63 10.65 15.75
N ASP A 914 -31.66 10.33 14.96
CA ASP A 914 -32.81 9.52 15.37
C ASP A 914 -32.79 8.09 14.77
N ARG A 915 -31.61 7.50 14.56
CA ARG A 915 -31.46 6.15 13.96
C ARG A 915 -31.54 5.04 15.01
N PHE A 916 -31.98 3.83 14.65
CA PHE A 916 -31.92 2.70 15.59
C PHE A 916 -30.53 2.07 15.57
N VAL A 917 -29.96 1.83 16.77
CA VAL A 917 -28.60 1.33 16.93
C VAL A 917 -28.54 0.14 17.90
N ILE A 918 -27.84 -0.91 17.50
CA ILE A 918 -27.53 -2.05 18.38
C ILE A 918 -26.16 -1.82 19.02
N CYS A 919 -26.10 -1.82 20.34
CA CYS A 919 -24.86 -1.78 21.11
C CYS A 919 -24.46 -3.22 21.48
N GLN A 920 -23.55 -3.82 20.69
CA GLN A 920 -23.11 -5.20 20.88
C GLN A 920 -21.95 -5.30 21.87
N VAL A 921 -22.06 -6.19 22.85
CA VAL A 921 -21.02 -6.45 23.85
C VAL A 921 -20.67 -7.95 23.90
N PRO A 922 -19.61 -8.41 23.20
CA PRO A 922 -19.11 -9.77 23.35
C PRO A 922 -18.34 -9.92 24.67
N CYS A 923 -18.77 -10.87 25.49
CA CYS A 923 -18.25 -11.14 26.81
C CYS A 923 -17.56 -12.53 26.83
N TYR A 924 -16.33 -12.58 27.30
CA TYR A 924 -15.52 -13.74 27.61
C TYR A 924 -14.81 -13.59 28.98
N THR A 925 -15.32 -14.26 30.01
CA THR A 925 -14.68 -14.38 31.35
C THR A 925 -14.48 -13.07 32.14
N GLU A 926 -15.19 -12.00 31.81
CA GLU A 926 -15.07 -10.72 32.50
C GLU A 926 -15.62 -10.75 33.94
N GLY A 927 -15.10 -9.86 34.77
CA GLY A 927 -15.59 -9.67 36.14
C GLY A 927 -16.89 -8.86 36.18
N GLU A 928 -17.59 -8.93 37.32
CA GLU A 928 -18.83 -8.18 37.53
C GLU A 928 -18.62 -6.66 37.43
N ASP A 929 -17.54 -6.14 38.02
CA ASP A 929 -17.24 -4.70 38.01
C ASP A 929 -16.96 -4.15 36.60
N SER A 930 -16.25 -4.92 35.76
CA SER A 930 -15.96 -4.50 34.38
C SER A 930 -17.22 -4.50 33.52
N LEU A 931 -18.01 -5.58 33.59
CA LEU A 931 -19.27 -5.69 32.87
C LEU A 931 -20.26 -4.60 33.29
N ARG A 932 -20.35 -4.32 34.59
CA ARG A 932 -21.19 -3.24 35.14
C ARG A 932 -20.81 -1.89 34.53
N ARG A 933 -19.53 -1.54 34.57
CA ARG A 933 -19.04 -0.26 34.02
C ARG A 933 -19.33 -0.11 32.54
N THR A 934 -19.14 -1.17 31.74
CA THR A 934 -19.42 -1.14 30.31
C THR A 934 -20.92 -0.97 30.04
N ILE A 935 -21.77 -1.82 30.65
CA ILE A 935 -23.22 -1.78 30.44
C ILE A 935 -23.82 -0.45 30.94
N ASP A 936 -23.40 0.04 32.10
CA ASP A 936 -23.82 1.35 32.61
C ASP A 936 -23.38 2.49 31.69
N SER A 937 -22.17 2.44 31.13
CA SER A 937 -21.71 3.48 30.21
C SER A 937 -22.51 3.50 28.89
N LEU A 938 -22.96 2.34 28.41
CA LEU A 938 -23.80 2.22 27.22
C LEU A 938 -25.23 2.68 27.48
N ALA A 939 -25.78 2.39 28.66
CA ALA A 939 -27.08 2.90 29.07
C ALA A 939 -27.08 4.44 29.13
N LYS A 940 -26.01 5.04 29.69
CA LYS A 940 -25.84 6.50 29.89
C LYS A 940 -25.44 7.30 28.65
N LEU A 941 -25.36 6.68 27.46
CA LEU A 941 -25.08 7.39 26.21
C LEU A 941 -26.16 8.45 25.94
N ARG A 942 -25.72 9.64 25.50
CA ARG A 942 -26.57 10.80 25.12
C ARG A 942 -27.29 10.55 23.79
N TYR A 943 -28.15 9.54 23.76
CA TYR A 943 -28.94 9.11 22.60
C TYR A 943 -30.30 8.60 23.07
N ASP A 944 -31.33 8.62 22.23
CA ASP A 944 -32.66 8.16 22.60
C ASP A 944 -32.66 6.69 23.04
N ASP A 945 -33.03 6.44 24.30
CA ASP A 945 -33.07 5.11 24.92
C ASP A 945 -33.99 4.14 24.17
N LYS A 946 -35.05 4.64 23.53
CA LYS A 946 -36.00 3.82 22.75
C LYS A 946 -35.40 3.30 21.44
N ARG A 947 -34.31 3.90 20.99
CA ARG A 947 -33.63 3.58 19.73
C ARG A 947 -32.34 2.80 19.94
N LYS A 948 -31.96 2.54 21.19
CA LYS A 948 -30.81 1.72 21.58
C LYS A 948 -31.28 0.31 21.93
N LEU A 949 -30.53 -0.69 21.50
CA LEU A 949 -30.67 -2.08 21.94
C LEU A 949 -29.33 -2.58 22.47
N LEU A 950 -29.26 -2.99 23.74
CA LEU A 950 -28.08 -3.64 24.30
C LEU A 950 -28.08 -5.12 23.88
N PHE A 951 -27.07 -5.56 23.14
CA PHE A 951 -26.96 -6.94 22.64
C PHE A 951 -25.72 -7.61 23.23
N VAL A 952 -25.90 -8.27 24.37
CA VAL A 952 -24.82 -8.88 25.15
C VAL A 952 -24.66 -10.35 24.76
N ILE A 953 -23.46 -10.78 24.38
CA ILE A 953 -23.21 -12.17 23.94
C ILE A 953 -22.13 -12.79 24.80
N CYS A 954 -22.48 -13.82 25.57
CA CYS A 954 -21.54 -14.52 26.43
C CYS A 954 -20.98 -15.77 25.74
N ASP A 955 -19.66 -15.79 25.56
CA ASP A 955 -18.92 -16.81 24.81
C ASP A 955 -18.58 -18.05 25.67
N GLY A 956 -19.60 -18.88 25.87
CA GLY A 956 -19.48 -20.14 26.59
C GLY A 956 -19.86 -20.05 28.06
N MET A 957 -20.14 -21.20 28.66
CA MET A 957 -20.42 -21.34 30.10
C MET A 957 -19.12 -21.47 30.89
N ILE A 958 -18.27 -20.44 30.86
CA ILE A 958 -16.93 -20.45 31.48
C ILE A 958 -16.89 -19.52 32.70
N VAL A 959 -16.23 -19.99 33.77
CA VAL A 959 -15.91 -19.24 34.98
C VAL A 959 -14.51 -18.64 34.83
N GLY A 960 -14.41 -17.32 34.85
CA GLY A 960 -13.14 -16.58 34.77
C GLY A 960 -12.29 -16.69 36.04
N SER A 961 -10.99 -16.43 35.93
CA SER A 961 -10.09 -16.45 37.09
C SER A 961 -10.42 -15.30 38.06
N GLY A 962 -10.95 -15.64 39.24
CA GLY A 962 -11.40 -14.67 40.24
C GLY A 962 -12.91 -14.43 40.29
N ASN A 963 -13.70 -15.15 39.49
CA ASN A 963 -15.16 -15.10 39.53
C ASN A 963 -15.75 -16.36 40.20
N ASP A 964 -16.84 -16.20 40.95
CA ASP A 964 -17.52 -17.31 41.64
C ASP A 964 -18.60 -18.00 40.79
N ARG A 965 -18.98 -17.37 39.66
CA ARG A 965 -20.07 -17.79 38.76
C ARG A 965 -19.67 -17.60 37.28
N PRO A 966 -20.28 -18.34 36.34
CA PRO A 966 -19.96 -18.20 34.92
C PRO A 966 -20.46 -16.86 34.37
N THR A 967 -19.76 -16.32 33.37
CA THR A 967 -20.03 -14.99 32.75
C THR A 967 -21.50 -14.77 32.37
N PRO A 968 -22.21 -15.73 31.75
CA PRO A 968 -23.65 -15.58 31.46
C PRO A 968 -24.51 -15.29 32.68
N ARG A 969 -24.21 -15.92 33.84
CA ARG A 969 -24.96 -15.65 35.07
C ARG A 969 -24.65 -14.28 35.63
N ILE A 970 -23.39 -13.85 35.59
CA ILE A 970 -23.01 -12.49 36.01
C ILE A 970 -23.77 -11.44 35.19
N ALA A 971 -23.83 -11.60 33.86
CA ALA A 971 -24.54 -10.69 32.97
C ALA A 971 -26.05 -10.66 33.26
N LEU A 972 -26.68 -11.82 33.46
CA LEU A 972 -28.11 -11.93 33.78
C LEU A 972 -28.44 -11.32 35.15
N ASP A 973 -27.61 -11.58 36.17
CA ASP A 973 -27.79 -11.02 37.52
C ASP A 973 -27.63 -9.49 37.51
N LEU A 974 -26.71 -8.96 36.69
CA LEU A 974 -26.53 -7.52 36.52
C LEU A 974 -27.72 -6.85 35.84
N LEU A 975 -28.23 -7.48 34.79
CA LEU A 975 -29.36 -6.98 33.99
C LEU A 975 -30.73 -7.22 34.66
N GLY A 976 -30.75 -7.89 35.82
CA GLY A 976 -31.97 -8.15 36.59
C GLY A 976 -32.93 -9.15 35.95
N ALA A 977 -32.41 -10.12 35.18
CA ALA A 977 -33.24 -11.17 34.58
C ALA A 977 -33.87 -12.09 35.65
N ASP A 978 -35.09 -12.60 35.40
CA ASP A 978 -35.76 -13.49 36.34
C ASP A 978 -34.97 -14.81 36.49
N PRO A 979 -34.48 -15.16 37.69
CA PRO A 979 -33.73 -16.39 37.92
C PRO A 979 -34.53 -17.67 37.67
N ASN A 980 -35.86 -17.60 37.60
CA ASN A 980 -36.73 -18.75 37.30
C ASN A 980 -36.90 -18.99 35.79
N LEU A 981 -36.51 -18.05 34.94
CA LEU A 981 -36.64 -18.14 33.49
C LEU A 981 -35.38 -18.78 32.89
N ASP A 982 -35.41 -20.09 32.68
CA ASP A 982 -34.35 -20.82 31.96
C ASP A 982 -34.82 -21.26 30.57
N PRO A 983 -34.50 -20.51 29.50
CA PRO A 983 -34.89 -20.83 28.13
C PRO A 983 -34.16 -22.07 27.62
N GLU A 984 -34.82 -22.80 26.70
CA GLU A 984 -34.23 -23.97 26.06
C GLU A 984 -33.03 -23.59 25.18
N PRO A 985 -31.97 -24.43 25.16
CA PRO A 985 -30.84 -24.19 24.27
C PRO A 985 -31.24 -24.45 22.81
N LEU A 986 -30.96 -23.49 21.92
CA LEU A 986 -31.31 -23.53 20.51
C LEU A 986 -30.06 -23.67 19.64
N SER A 987 -30.12 -24.53 18.63
CA SER A 987 -28.99 -24.82 17.75
C SER A 987 -28.67 -23.66 16.78
N PHE A 988 -27.39 -23.36 16.59
CA PHE A 988 -26.89 -22.47 15.55
C PHE A 988 -25.53 -22.95 15.01
N LEU A 989 -25.14 -22.39 13.86
CA LEU A 989 -23.85 -22.67 13.23
C LEU A 989 -22.81 -21.66 13.71
N SER A 990 -21.70 -22.16 14.26
CA SER A 990 -20.57 -21.39 14.77
C SER A 990 -19.31 -21.62 13.92
N LEU A 991 -18.32 -20.73 14.06
CA LEU A 991 -17.02 -20.77 13.35
C LEU A 991 -16.08 -21.89 13.81
N GLY A 992 -16.51 -22.83 14.65
CA GLY A 992 -15.69 -23.96 15.08
C GLY A 992 -15.28 -24.89 13.92
N GLU A 993 -14.34 -25.80 14.14
CA GLU A 993 -13.98 -26.82 13.15
C GLU A 993 -14.61 -28.18 13.49
N GLY A 994 -15.01 -28.93 12.46
CA GLY A 994 -15.62 -30.25 12.59
C GLY A 994 -16.83 -30.26 13.54
N ALA A 995 -16.82 -31.14 14.54
CA ALA A 995 -17.91 -31.26 15.51
C ALA A 995 -18.17 -29.96 16.30
N LYS A 996 -17.19 -29.04 16.40
CA LYS A 996 -17.34 -27.77 17.11
C LYS A 996 -18.14 -26.72 16.33
N GLN A 997 -18.46 -26.95 15.06
CA GLN A 997 -19.31 -26.07 14.23
C GLN A 997 -20.74 -25.96 14.76
N HIS A 998 -21.32 -27.06 15.21
CA HIS A 998 -22.64 -27.04 15.81
C HIS A 998 -22.54 -26.59 17.27
N ASN A 999 -23.15 -25.46 17.58
CA ASN A 999 -23.19 -24.85 18.91
C ASN A 999 -24.66 -24.57 19.27
N MET A 1000 -24.95 -24.40 20.56
CA MET A 1000 -26.28 -24.06 21.03
C MET A 1000 -26.22 -22.79 21.87
N GLY A 1001 -27.26 -21.97 21.76
CA GLY A 1001 -27.37 -20.69 22.46
C GLY A 1001 -28.71 -20.58 23.18
N LYS A 1002 -28.70 -19.88 24.30
CA LYS A 1002 -29.90 -19.49 25.06
C LYS A 1002 -30.08 -17.97 24.93
N VAL A 1003 -31.33 -17.51 24.83
CA VAL A 1003 -31.66 -16.09 24.60
C VAL A 1003 -32.55 -15.58 25.73
N TRP A 1004 -32.18 -14.44 26.31
CA TRP A 1004 -33.00 -13.69 27.26
C TRP A 1004 -33.21 -12.27 26.72
N SER A 1005 -34.32 -11.65 27.11
CA SER A 1005 -34.60 -10.25 26.80
C SER A 1005 -35.20 -9.56 28.02
N GLY A 1006 -35.10 -8.23 28.08
CA GLY A 1006 -35.66 -7.44 29.15
C GLY A 1006 -35.39 -5.95 28.99
N LEU A 1007 -35.67 -5.18 30.05
CA LEU A 1007 -35.37 -3.76 30.14
C LEU A 1007 -34.35 -3.55 31.25
N TYR A 1008 -33.30 -2.78 30.97
CA TYR A 1008 -32.28 -2.40 31.95
C TYR A 1008 -32.50 -0.96 32.39
N GLU A 1009 -32.65 -0.75 33.69
CA GLU A 1009 -32.82 0.58 34.30
C GLU A 1009 -31.54 0.99 35.03
N CYS A 1010 -30.97 2.14 34.65
CA CYS A 1010 -29.80 2.72 35.29
C CYS A 1010 -29.86 4.25 35.28
N GLU A 1011 -29.80 4.88 36.46
CA GLU A 1011 -29.79 6.36 36.63
C GLU A 1011 -30.88 7.13 35.84
N GLY A 1012 -32.07 6.53 35.69
CA GLY A 1012 -33.20 7.12 34.96
C GLY A 1012 -33.25 6.82 33.47
N HIS A 1013 -32.27 6.08 32.93
CA HIS A 1013 -32.29 5.51 31.58
C HIS A 1013 -32.92 4.13 31.59
N VAL A 1014 -33.80 3.84 30.62
CA VAL A 1014 -34.45 2.52 30.46
C VAL A 1014 -34.20 2.02 29.05
N VAL A 1015 -33.29 1.06 28.90
CA VAL A 1015 -32.84 0.57 27.59
C VAL A 1015 -33.18 -0.92 27.43
N PRO A 1016 -33.78 -1.36 26.31
CA PRO A 1016 -34.01 -2.77 26.06
C PRO A 1016 -32.70 -3.53 25.87
N TYR A 1017 -32.65 -4.76 26.37
CA TYR A 1017 -31.50 -5.64 26.21
C TYR A 1017 -31.89 -7.02 25.70
N ILE A 1018 -30.93 -7.68 25.05
CA ILE A 1018 -30.92 -9.10 24.74
C ILE A 1018 -29.59 -9.70 25.19
N VAL A 1019 -29.67 -10.84 25.88
CA VAL A 1019 -28.51 -11.64 26.25
C VAL A 1019 -28.54 -12.95 25.48
N VAL A 1020 -27.44 -13.29 24.80
CA VAL A 1020 -27.23 -14.59 24.16
C VAL A 1020 -26.10 -15.32 24.88
N ALA A 1021 -26.40 -16.44 25.53
CA ALA A 1021 -25.38 -17.28 26.16
C ALA A 1021 -25.11 -18.52 25.32
N LYS A 1022 -23.86 -18.69 24.86
CA LYS A 1022 -23.47 -19.93 24.17
C LYS A 1022 -23.25 -21.02 25.21
N VAL A 1023 -23.88 -22.17 25.01
CA VAL A 1023 -23.82 -23.30 25.94
C VAL A 1023 -23.13 -24.53 25.38
N GLY A 1024 -22.81 -24.57 24.08
CA GLY A 1024 -22.19 -25.76 23.47
C GLY A 1024 -23.18 -26.90 23.28
N LYS A 1025 -22.69 -28.01 22.73
CA LYS A 1025 -23.51 -29.23 22.66
C LYS A 1025 -23.64 -29.86 24.04
N PRO A 1026 -24.72 -30.60 24.33
CA PRO A 1026 -24.84 -31.37 25.58
C PRO A 1026 -23.69 -32.37 25.81
N THR A 1027 -23.00 -32.79 24.75
CA THR A 1027 -21.85 -33.70 24.80
C THR A 1027 -20.52 -33.00 25.10
N GLU A 1028 -20.47 -31.67 25.01
CA GLU A 1028 -19.25 -30.88 25.18
C GLU A 1028 -18.98 -30.60 26.66
N ARG A 1029 -17.89 -31.18 27.21
CA ARG A 1029 -17.53 -31.04 28.64
C ARG A 1029 -16.44 -30.01 28.93
N SER A 1030 -15.54 -29.78 27.97
CA SER A 1030 -14.43 -28.84 28.12
C SER A 1030 -14.74 -27.54 27.40
N ARG A 1031 -14.80 -26.42 28.15
CA ARG A 1031 -15.11 -25.07 27.64
C ARG A 1031 -16.36 -25.04 26.73
N PRO A 1032 -17.52 -25.48 27.24
CA PRO A 1032 -18.73 -25.65 26.45
C PRO A 1032 -19.18 -24.32 25.83
N GLY A 1033 -19.40 -24.35 24.50
CA GLY A 1033 -19.94 -23.21 23.74
C GLY A 1033 -18.96 -22.10 23.38
N ASN A 1034 -17.71 -22.14 23.87
CA ASN A 1034 -16.69 -21.13 23.60
C ASN A 1034 -16.09 -21.32 22.20
N ARG A 1035 -16.17 -20.29 21.36
CA ARG A 1035 -15.59 -20.25 19.99
C ARG A 1035 -14.87 -18.94 19.67
N GLY A 1036 -14.60 -18.13 20.69
CA GLY A 1036 -13.93 -16.83 20.58
C GLY A 1036 -14.88 -15.67 20.32
N LYS A 1037 -14.41 -14.46 20.66
CA LYS A 1037 -15.14 -13.18 20.48
C LYS A 1037 -15.65 -12.98 19.04
N ARG A 1038 -14.89 -13.42 18.04
CA ARG A 1038 -15.28 -13.31 16.62
C ARG A 1038 -16.53 -14.11 16.30
N ASP A 1039 -16.65 -15.33 16.83
CA ASP A 1039 -17.86 -16.14 16.68
C ASP A 1039 -19.07 -15.46 17.34
N SER A 1040 -18.86 -14.83 18.50
CA SER A 1040 -19.92 -14.04 19.16
C SER A 1040 -20.39 -12.91 18.27
N GLN A 1041 -19.47 -12.16 17.65
CA GLN A 1041 -19.82 -11.09 16.72
C GLN A 1041 -20.62 -11.60 15.52
N MET A 1042 -20.24 -12.76 14.98
CA MET A 1042 -20.90 -13.35 13.81
C MET A 1042 -22.36 -13.75 14.05
N ILE A 1043 -22.76 -14.07 15.29
CA ILE A 1043 -24.18 -14.37 15.60
C ILE A 1043 -25.09 -13.21 15.19
N LEU A 1044 -24.73 -11.98 15.57
CA LEU A 1044 -25.52 -10.80 15.22
C LEU A 1044 -25.43 -10.48 13.71
N MET A 1045 -24.24 -10.59 13.12
CA MET A 1045 -24.04 -10.32 11.69
C MET A 1045 -24.81 -11.31 10.80
N HIS A 1046 -24.85 -12.59 11.15
CA HIS A 1046 -25.64 -13.60 10.45
C HIS A 1046 -27.14 -13.37 10.60
N PHE A 1047 -27.58 -13.03 11.81
CA PHE A 1047 -28.97 -12.67 12.08
C PHE A 1047 -29.42 -11.49 11.22
N LEU A 1048 -28.71 -10.36 11.26
CA LEU A 1048 -29.05 -9.17 10.47
C LEU A 1048 -29.00 -9.44 8.96
N ASN A 1049 -27.99 -10.18 8.48
CA ASN A 1049 -27.94 -10.59 7.08
C ASN A 1049 -29.22 -11.33 6.67
N LYS A 1050 -29.66 -12.30 7.48
CA LYS A 1050 -30.86 -13.07 7.16
C LYS A 1050 -32.14 -12.26 7.26
N VAL A 1051 -32.23 -11.33 8.21
CA VAL A 1051 -33.35 -10.39 8.33
C VAL A 1051 -33.45 -9.49 7.10
N HIS A 1052 -32.35 -8.85 6.68
CA HIS A 1052 -32.39 -7.91 5.55
C HIS A 1052 -32.60 -8.61 4.20
N PHE A 1053 -32.08 -9.83 4.02
CA PHE A 1053 -32.22 -10.60 2.78
C PHE A 1053 -33.38 -11.60 2.81
N ASN A 1054 -34.26 -11.58 3.83
CA ASN A 1054 -35.35 -12.53 4.03
C ASN A 1054 -34.94 -14.00 3.79
N SER A 1055 -33.74 -14.37 4.26
CA SER A 1055 -33.18 -15.71 4.11
C SER A 1055 -33.68 -16.66 5.21
N PRO A 1056 -33.67 -17.99 4.99
CA PRO A 1056 -34.04 -18.94 6.02
C PRO A 1056 -33.15 -18.83 7.27
N MET A 1057 -33.78 -18.80 8.44
CA MET A 1057 -33.16 -18.62 9.75
C MET A 1057 -33.04 -19.95 10.50
N ASN A 1058 -32.01 -20.08 11.33
CA ASN A 1058 -31.86 -21.21 12.26
C ASN A 1058 -32.72 -21.00 13.53
N PRO A 1059 -32.91 -22.03 14.38
CA PRO A 1059 -33.73 -21.91 15.58
C PRO A 1059 -33.34 -20.75 16.51
N LEU A 1060 -32.04 -20.52 16.73
CA LEU A 1060 -31.56 -19.41 17.57
C LEU A 1060 -31.92 -18.04 16.95
N GLU A 1061 -31.74 -17.87 15.65
CA GLU A 1061 -32.05 -16.64 14.92
C GLU A 1061 -33.55 -16.36 14.87
N LEU A 1062 -34.39 -17.40 14.75
CA LEU A 1062 -35.84 -17.26 14.84
C LEU A 1062 -36.28 -16.78 16.23
N GLU A 1063 -35.64 -17.29 17.28
CA GLU A 1063 -35.89 -16.83 18.65
C GLU A 1063 -35.42 -15.38 18.82
N LEU A 1064 -34.24 -15.02 18.32
CA LEU A 1064 -33.78 -13.62 18.30
C LEU A 1064 -34.77 -12.70 17.56
N PHE A 1065 -35.31 -13.15 16.43
CA PHE A 1065 -36.33 -12.41 15.69
C PHE A 1065 -37.60 -12.22 16.51
N HIS A 1066 -38.06 -13.27 17.20
CA HIS A 1066 -39.22 -13.22 18.09
C HIS A 1066 -39.00 -12.24 19.26
N GLN A 1067 -37.85 -12.31 19.92
CA GLN A 1067 -37.51 -11.45 21.05
C GLN A 1067 -37.43 -9.96 20.65
N ILE A 1068 -36.78 -9.65 19.53
CA ILE A 1068 -36.66 -8.26 19.05
C ILE A 1068 -38.01 -7.72 18.58
N LYS A 1069 -38.74 -8.49 17.77
CA LYS A 1069 -39.97 -8.02 17.12
C LYS A 1069 -41.19 -8.05 18.03
N ASN A 1070 -41.41 -9.15 18.75
CA ASN A 1070 -42.66 -9.39 19.47
C ASN A 1070 -42.57 -9.02 20.95
N VAL A 1071 -41.39 -9.17 21.57
CA VAL A 1071 -41.20 -8.83 22.99
C VAL A 1071 -40.78 -7.37 23.16
N ILE A 1072 -39.71 -6.95 22.49
CA ILE A 1072 -39.24 -5.55 22.54
C ILE A 1072 -40.14 -4.62 21.69
N GLY A 1073 -40.74 -5.13 20.62
CA GLY A 1073 -41.70 -4.38 19.80
C GLY A 1073 -41.08 -3.56 18.67
N VAL A 1074 -39.81 -3.80 18.32
CA VAL A 1074 -39.11 -3.10 17.24
C VAL A 1074 -38.82 -4.08 16.12
N ASN A 1075 -39.12 -3.73 14.86
CA ASN A 1075 -38.76 -4.59 13.74
C ASN A 1075 -37.23 -4.61 13.60
N PRO A 1076 -36.56 -5.78 13.60
CA PRO A 1076 -35.11 -5.83 13.49
C PRO A 1076 -34.54 -5.17 12.22
N THR A 1077 -35.35 -5.00 11.16
CA THR A 1077 -34.96 -4.28 9.94
C THR A 1077 -34.69 -2.79 10.14
N PHE A 1078 -35.15 -2.19 11.23
CA PHE A 1078 -34.95 -0.77 11.51
C PHE A 1078 -33.58 -0.45 12.10
N TYR A 1079 -32.87 -1.44 12.67
CA TYR A 1079 -31.52 -1.22 13.17
C TYR A 1079 -30.54 -1.04 12.01
N GLU A 1080 -30.11 0.20 11.80
CA GLU A 1080 -29.23 0.59 10.69
C GLU A 1080 -27.75 0.54 11.11
N TYR A 1081 -27.46 0.75 12.39
CA TYR A 1081 -26.09 0.86 12.91
C TYR A 1081 -25.83 -0.17 14.01
N VAL A 1082 -24.57 -0.58 14.12
CA VAL A 1082 -24.07 -1.43 15.21
C VAL A 1082 -22.83 -0.80 15.83
N LEU A 1083 -22.90 -0.50 17.12
CA LEU A 1083 -21.75 -0.10 17.94
C LEU A 1083 -21.23 -1.34 18.67
N MET A 1084 -20.06 -1.84 18.30
CA MET A 1084 -19.41 -2.99 18.95
C MET A 1084 -18.43 -2.53 20.02
N VAL A 1085 -18.58 -3.00 21.25
CA VAL A 1085 -17.77 -2.56 22.40
C VAL A 1085 -17.25 -3.76 23.18
N ASP A 1086 -15.96 -3.79 23.49
CA ASP A 1086 -15.40 -4.81 24.38
C ASP A 1086 -15.96 -4.68 25.81
N ALA A 1087 -16.19 -5.81 26.46
CA ALA A 1087 -16.81 -5.91 27.79
C ALA A 1087 -16.03 -5.27 28.96
N ASP A 1088 -14.81 -4.78 28.72
CA ASP A 1088 -13.97 -4.03 29.67
C ASP A 1088 -13.76 -2.55 29.28
N THR A 1089 -14.52 -2.06 28.30
CA THR A 1089 -14.42 -0.69 27.78
C THR A 1089 -15.56 0.18 28.29
N THR A 1090 -15.24 1.39 28.76
CA THR A 1090 -16.21 2.44 29.09
C THR A 1090 -16.36 3.43 27.95
N VAL A 1091 -17.59 3.71 27.51
CA VAL A 1091 -17.86 4.59 26.36
C VAL A 1091 -18.16 6.02 26.83
N GLU A 1092 -17.63 7.03 26.12
CA GLU A 1092 -17.93 8.44 26.40
C GLU A 1092 -19.39 8.75 26.01
N PRO A 1093 -20.13 9.60 26.77
CA PRO A 1093 -21.55 9.87 26.50
C PRO A 1093 -21.91 10.29 25.06
N LEU A 1094 -21.01 10.99 24.35
CA LEU A 1094 -21.24 11.48 22.98
C LEU A 1094 -20.72 10.54 21.88
N SER A 1095 -20.11 9.40 22.23
CA SER A 1095 -19.48 8.52 21.23
C SER A 1095 -20.49 7.98 20.21
N LEU A 1096 -21.71 7.67 20.63
CA LEU A 1096 -22.73 7.11 19.75
C LEU A 1096 -23.21 8.14 18.72
N ASN A 1097 -23.48 9.39 19.13
CA ASN A 1097 -23.88 10.45 18.20
C ASN A 1097 -22.77 10.70 17.17
N ARG A 1098 -21.50 10.74 17.62
CA ARG A 1098 -20.36 10.88 16.71
C ARG A 1098 -20.22 9.72 15.73
N LEU A 1099 -20.50 8.48 16.16
CA LEU A 1099 -20.47 7.31 15.28
C LEU A 1099 -21.55 7.40 14.20
N VAL A 1100 -22.76 7.86 14.56
CA VAL A 1100 -23.87 7.99 13.60
C VAL A 1100 -23.68 9.22 12.69
N SER A 1101 -23.01 10.27 13.15
CA SER A 1101 -22.68 11.45 12.34
C SER A 1101 -21.53 11.23 11.34
N ALA A 1102 -20.67 10.23 11.57
CA ALA A 1102 -19.47 9.95 10.77
C ALA A 1102 -19.79 8.99 9.61
#